data_AF-A0A2E0S3D3-F1
#
_entry.id   AF-A0A2E0S3D3-F1
#
_cell.length_a   1.000
_cell.length_b   1.000
_cell.length_c   1.000
_cell.angle_alpha   90.00
_cell.angle_beta   90.00
_cell.angle_gamma   90.00
#
_symmetry.space_group_name_H-M   'P 1'
#
loop_
_entity.id
_entity.type
_entity.pdbx_description
1 polymer ?
#
loop_
_entity_poly.entity_id
_entity_poly.type
_entity_poly.pdbx_seq_one_letter_code
_entity_poly.pdbx_strand_id
1 'polypeptide(L)'
;MKINLLIMIALTVLLVLLAPLLVMGIINLGNNIKSGGADDAKEQVSGKANAESDLSSMGTTLILSYPSPIPTYTPLPTYTPVPTYTPLSTYTPVPTYTPYPTLTPTATLTPTQTPTPTKTPEPTSTPINIQTNQTPTSESERQAFTPLIAYCDFSSSLIPNLSDEELKFFTTNKLSSNARFFPSKIFDDETTKIVATGDIADTPIDLYDDGTHGDDVPNDGVFSRACVSKDDLNLALSDFNGNAVSYEFAGGYLRVVDSDLRNTVSITKLSDSLASTRHAMFMTLGTESYKNVREGKVENLQNPETCEACKEVLGVLGDSVDHLILVPDEPVANTLTGEYSNYYRTSDNIKGIMTYGDPICDPVGWKNHGKSGNANEDYQKATFGCPSKYLDGRDYPRLKGIIWAGSPFLNGLNAEFGHWIGIGPRNGDFPAGSGTSWNSLDRKNLNGNTTIKGPYPITGSLWDPERGDPYSVQVLSNNKWHDARIKSEGENTFKLVPLNTDHYQFDNILLYMMGFISYEDAKTDTYYYLEELTLSECTTGEQHLLCSGQDTLIDSGNYKKAIEITAEDILTNYGVRDPVYAPSTTHLNAPSVILTEKAPSDATIAWYDLMFEWWSTETQYSEKYGGHTWPSVTQGKSTIATGYR
;
A
#
# COMPACT_ATOMS: atom_id res chain seq x y z
N MET A 1 30.01 -35.13 -20.20
CA MET A 1 30.38 -35.48 -18.81
C MET A 1 29.87 -36.89 -18.51
N LYS A 2 30.75 -37.88 -18.29
CA LYS A 2 30.33 -39.22 -17.87
C LYS A 2 30.14 -39.21 -16.35
N ILE A 3 28.88 -39.12 -15.91
CA ILE A 3 28.53 -39.26 -14.49
C ILE A 3 28.86 -40.69 -14.08
N ASN A 4 29.66 -40.82 -13.02
CA ASN A 4 30.17 -42.08 -12.52
C ASN A 4 28.99 -42.98 -12.08
N LEU A 5 28.96 -44.24 -12.53
CA LEU A 5 27.83 -45.17 -12.30
C LEU A 5 27.51 -45.33 -10.79
N LEU A 6 28.53 -45.22 -9.94
CA LEU A 6 28.40 -45.21 -8.48
C LEU A 6 27.59 -44.02 -7.94
N ILE A 7 27.70 -42.83 -8.57
CA ILE A 7 26.97 -41.62 -8.17
C ILE A 7 25.49 -41.75 -8.57
N MET A 8 25.20 -42.33 -9.75
CA MET A 8 23.81 -42.59 -10.13
C MET A 8 23.14 -43.60 -9.19
N ILE A 9 23.82 -44.67 -8.81
CA ILE A 9 23.29 -45.68 -7.87
C ILE A 9 23.07 -45.05 -6.49
N ALA A 10 24.00 -44.22 -6.01
CA ALA A 10 23.84 -43.52 -4.74
C ALA A 10 22.64 -42.55 -4.75
N LEU A 11 22.45 -41.79 -5.84
CA LEU A 11 21.31 -40.88 -6.00
C LEU A 11 19.98 -41.63 -6.11
N THR A 12 19.92 -42.77 -6.80
CA THR A 12 18.69 -43.57 -6.89
C THR A 12 18.34 -44.22 -5.56
N VAL A 13 19.32 -44.72 -4.81
CA VAL A 13 19.09 -45.27 -3.46
C VAL A 13 18.61 -44.18 -2.50
N LEU A 14 19.19 -42.97 -2.58
CA LEU A 14 18.76 -41.83 -1.77
C LEU A 14 17.32 -41.39 -2.08
N LEU A 15 16.94 -41.39 -3.37
CA LEU A 15 15.59 -41.02 -3.81
C LEU A 15 14.54 -42.05 -3.34
N VAL A 16 14.86 -43.34 -3.41
CA VAL A 16 13.98 -44.43 -2.98
C VAL A 16 13.78 -44.44 -1.46
N LEU A 17 14.79 -44.02 -0.69
CA LEU A 17 14.70 -43.94 0.77
C LEU A 17 13.96 -42.68 1.26
N LEU A 18 14.08 -41.55 0.57
CA LEU A 18 13.46 -40.28 0.99
C LEU A 18 11.99 -40.15 0.57
N ALA A 19 11.59 -40.72 -0.56
CA ALA A 19 10.21 -40.66 -1.05
C ALA A 19 9.13 -41.14 -0.04
N PRO A 20 9.28 -42.30 0.64
CA PRO A 20 8.28 -42.75 1.61
C PRO A 20 8.24 -41.90 2.90
N LEU A 21 9.34 -41.24 3.30
CA LEU A 21 9.37 -40.34 4.44
C LEU A 21 8.60 -39.03 4.15
N LEU A 22 8.70 -38.54 2.92
CA LEU A 22 8.02 -37.32 2.47
C LEU A 22 6.49 -37.53 2.38
N VAL A 23 6.06 -38.70 1.90
CA VAL A 23 4.63 -39.07 1.86
C VAL A 23 4.03 -39.23 3.27
N MET A 24 4.80 -39.77 4.22
CA MET A 24 4.35 -39.92 5.61
C MET A 24 4.25 -38.57 6.34
N GLY A 25 5.11 -37.60 6.02
CA GLY A 25 5.03 -36.22 6.51
C GLY A 25 3.78 -35.46 6.02
N ILE A 26 3.41 -35.64 4.76
CA ILE A 26 2.22 -35.00 4.16
C ILE A 26 0.91 -35.53 4.78
N ILE A 27 0.85 -36.84 5.10
CA ILE A 27 -0.33 -37.44 5.74
C ILE A 27 -0.52 -36.94 7.18
N ASN A 28 0.56 -36.74 7.94
CA ASN A 28 0.49 -36.21 9.31
C ASN A 28 0.16 -34.71 9.37
N LEU A 29 0.50 -33.95 8.34
CA LEU A 29 0.08 -32.54 8.22
C LEU A 29 -1.41 -32.44 7.85
N GLY A 30 -1.91 -33.31 6.96
CA GLY A 30 -3.31 -33.31 6.51
C GLY A 30 -4.34 -33.62 7.61
N ASN A 31 -3.97 -34.45 8.60
CA ASN A 31 -4.86 -34.82 9.70
C ASN A 31 -4.92 -33.78 10.84
N ASN A 32 -3.99 -32.82 10.90
CA ASN A 32 -4.01 -31.74 11.91
C ASN A 32 -4.72 -30.46 11.44
N ILE A 33 -5.21 -30.41 10.18
CA ILE A 33 -5.89 -29.23 9.61
C ILE A 33 -7.42 -29.40 9.60
N LYS A 34 -7.96 -30.57 9.98
CA LYS A 34 -9.42 -30.81 10.09
C LYS A 34 -9.87 -31.18 11.50
N SER A 35 -9.71 -30.28 12.47
CA SER A 35 -10.70 -30.04 13.53
C SER A 35 -10.31 -28.82 14.35
N GLY A 36 -11.07 -27.74 14.25
CA GLY A 36 -10.83 -26.52 15.01
C GLY A 36 -12.00 -25.55 14.87
N GLY A 37 -13.20 -26.01 15.22
CA GLY A 37 -14.33 -25.14 15.56
C GLY A 37 -14.44 -25.10 17.08
N ALA A 38 -14.32 -23.90 17.64
CA ALA A 38 -14.47 -23.61 19.06
C ALA A 38 -15.95 -23.58 19.45
N ASP A 39 -16.25 -24.13 20.63
CA ASP A 39 -17.39 -23.74 21.47
C ASP A 39 -16.89 -23.69 22.92
N ASP A 40 -17.48 -22.75 23.65
CA ASP A 40 -16.92 -22.00 24.78
C ASP A 40 -16.73 -22.73 26.11
N ALA A 41 -15.82 -22.18 26.91
CA ALA A 41 -15.56 -22.55 28.30
C ALA A 41 -16.59 -21.98 29.28
N LYS A 42 -16.99 -22.77 30.29
CA LYS A 42 -17.05 -22.32 31.70
C LYS A 42 -17.13 -23.49 32.69
N GLU A 43 -16.14 -23.50 33.59
CA GLU A 43 -15.96 -24.19 34.88
C GLU A 43 -17.19 -24.80 35.59
N GLN A 44 -17.07 -26.05 36.07
CA GLN A 44 -16.73 -26.38 37.48
C GLN A 44 -16.69 -27.91 37.76
N VAL A 45 -15.48 -28.39 38.05
CA VAL A 45 -15.04 -29.29 39.15
C VAL A 45 -15.92 -30.47 39.65
N SER A 46 -15.29 -31.66 39.60
CA SER A 46 -15.31 -32.78 40.58
C SER A 46 -16.34 -33.93 40.44
N GLY A 47 -15.85 -35.07 39.93
CA GLY A 47 -15.48 -36.17 40.83
C GLY A 47 -16.31 -37.47 40.83
N LYS A 48 -15.67 -38.53 40.31
CA LYS A 48 -15.80 -39.99 40.62
C LYS A 48 -17.02 -40.76 40.09
N ALA A 49 -16.76 -41.74 39.22
CA ALA A 49 -16.65 -43.16 39.63
C ALA A 49 -16.13 -44.05 38.47
N ASN A 50 -15.41 -45.10 38.85
CA ASN A 50 -14.68 -46.07 38.03
C ASN A 50 -15.55 -47.13 37.36
N ALA A 51 -14.92 -47.77 36.36
CA ALA A 51 -15.09 -49.16 35.89
C ALA A 51 -16.39 -49.43 35.10
N GLU A 52 -16.42 -50.22 34.03
CA GLU A 52 -15.61 -51.40 33.72
C GLU A 52 -15.72 -51.70 32.21
N SER A 53 -14.64 -52.24 31.65
CA SER A 53 -14.57 -52.81 30.31
C SER A 53 -15.32 -54.14 30.24
N ASP A 54 -15.99 -54.43 29.13
CA ASP A 54 -15.71 -55.67 28.40
C ASP A 54 -16.28 -55.66 26.97
N LEU A 55 -15.36 -55.92 26.04
CA LEU A 55 -15.56 -56.18 24.63
C LEU A 55 -15.33 -57.68 24.43
N SER A 56 -16.28 -58.41 23.87
CA SER A 56 -16.05 -59.59 23.02
C SER A 56 -17.36 -60.33 22.73
N SER A 57 -17.71 -60.48 21.46
CA SER A 57 -17.70 -61.82 20.83
C SER A 57 -18.24 -61.75 19.41
N MET A 58 -17.51 -62.44 18.55
CA MET A 58 -17.60 -62.55 17.10
C MET A 58 -18.81 -63.36 16.64
N GLY A 59 -19.23 -63.16 15.39
CA GLY A 59 -20.19 -64.08 14.76
C GLY A 59 -20.67 -63.65 13.39
N THR A 60 -19.84 -63.86 12.37
CA THR A 60 -20.16 -63.75 10.95
C THR A 60 -21.36 -64.62 10.57
N THR A 61 -22.36 -64.07 9.87
CA THR A 61 -23.32 -64.86 9.07
C THR A 61 -23.71 -64.08 7.83
N LEU A 62 -23.37 -64.62 6.65
CA LEU A 62 -23.84 -64.16 5.35
C LEU A 62 -25.33 -64.54 5.19
N ILE A 63 -26.18 -63.56 4.85
CA ILE A 63 -27.52 -63.81 4.33
C ILE A 63 -27.69 -63.01 3.03
N LEU A 64 -27.84 -63.75 1.92
CA LEU A 64 -28.26 -63.25 0.61
C LEU A 64 -29.70 -62.72 0.69
N SER A 65 -29.90 -61.45 0.39
CA SER A 65 -31.25 -60.84 0.28
C SER A 65 -31.49 -60.28 -1.13
N TYR A 66 -32.71 -60.54 -1.60
CA TYR A 66 -33.26 -60.25 -2.92
C TYR A 66 -33.35 -58.73 -3.22
N PRO A 67 -33.33 -58.32 -4.51
CA PRO A 67 -33.54 -56.92 -4.87
C PRO A 67 -35.00 -56.48 -4.61
N SER A 68 -35.15 -55.37 -3.87
CA SER A 68 -36.41 -54.65 -3.65
C SER A 68 -36.90 -53.93 -4.92
N PRO A 69 -38.22 -53.66 -5.04
CA PRO A 69 -38.83 -53.12 -6.24
C PRO A 69 -38.42 -51.67 -6.54
N ILE A 70 -38.33 -51.37 -7.84
CA ILE A 70 -38.01 -50.05 -8.42
C ILE A 70 -39.03 -49.00 -7.97
N PRO A 71 -38.61 -47.80 -7.51
CA PRO A 71 -39.53 -46.73 -7.17
C PRO A 71 -40.24 -46.18 -8.41
N THR A 72 -41.57 -46.06 -8.33
CA THR A 72 -42.44 -45.42 -9.31
C THR A 72 -42.19 -43.90 -9.39
N TYR A 73 -42.13 -43.38 -10.62
CA TYR A 73 -41.93 -41.97 -10.93
C TYR A 73 -42.96 -41.05 -10.25
N THR A 74 -42.45 -40.08 -9.49
CA THR A 74 -43.22 -38.93 -8.99
C THR A 74 -43.27 -37.87 -10.09
N PRO A 75 -44.44 -37.36 -10.53
CA PRO A 75 -44.51 -36.32 -11.54
C PRO A 75 -43.93 -34.99 -11.01
N LEU A 76 -43.16 -34.32 -11.87
CA LEU A 76 -42.53 -33.03 -11.58
C LEU A 76 -43.58 -31.92 -11.37
N PRO A 77 -43.42 -31.00 -10.41
CA PRO A 77 -44.35 -29.89 -10.22
C PRO A 77 -44.46 -29.02 -11.47
N THR A 78 -45.69 -28.62 -11.78
CA THR A 78 -46.03 -27.76 -12.91
C THR A 78 -45.64 -26.32 -12.60
N TYR A 79 -44.94 -25.67 -13.53
CA TYR A 79 -44.50 -24.28 -13.38
C TYR A 79 -45.67 -23.33 -13.17
N THR A 80 -45.60 -22.55 -12.10
CA THR A 80 -46.50 -21.42 -11.85
C THR A 80 -46.09 -20.27 -12.78
N PRO A 81 -46.99 -19.67 -13.57
CA PRO A 81 -46.64 -18.56 -14.45
C PRO A 81 -46.16 -17.35 -13.64
N VAL A 82 -45.07 -16.74 -14.10
CA VAL A 82 -44.46 -15.54 -13.53
C VAL A 82 -45.44 -14.36 -13.67
N PRO A 83 -45.67 -13.54 -12.64
CA PRO A 83 -46.54 -12.38 -12.74
C PRO A 83 -46.04 -11.40 -13.81
N THR A 84 -46.94 -11.00 -14.69
CA THR A 84 -46.70 -9.96 -15.71
C THR A 84 -46.47 -8.62 -15.03
N TYR A 85 -45.38 -7.93 -15.42
CA TYR A 85 -45.03 -6.60 -14.93
C TYR A 85 -46.16 -5.60 -15.20
N THR A 86 -46.72 -5.06 -14.12
CA THR A 86 -47.55 -3.85 -14.18
C THR A 86 -46.65 -2.67 -14.54
N PRO A 87 -46.96 -1.88 -15.59
CA PRO A 87 -46.13 -0.73 -15.96
C PRO A 87 -46.10 0.30 -14.81
N LEU A 88 -44.91 0.81 -14.50
CA LEU A 88 -44.74 1.90 -13.54
C LEU A 88 -45.52 3.14 -13.99
N SER A 89 -46.15 3.82 -13.03
CA SER A 89 -46.84 5.09 -13.25
C SER A 89 -45.89 6.12 -13.86
N THR A 90 -46.33 6.75 -14.93
CA THR A 90 -45.62 7.88 -15.57
C THR A 90 -45.49 9.04 -14.59
N TYR A 91 -44.27 9.57 -14.45
CA TYR A 91 -43.97 10.72 -13.62
C TYR A 91 -44.83 11.93 -14.03
N THR A 92 -45.60 12.44 -13.08
CA THR A 92 -46.32 13.69 -13.22
C THR A 92 -45.30 14.84 -13.24
N PRO A 93 -45.33 15.76 -14.22
CA PRO A 93 -44.38 16.87 -14.26
C PRO A 93 -44.53 17.75 -13.02
N VAL A 94 -43.38 18.10 -12.42
CA VAL A 94 -43.29 18.96 -11.23
C VAL A 94 -43.88 20.34 -11.56
N PRO A 95 -44.76 20.90 -10.70
CA PRO A 95 -45.35 22.21 -10.95
C PRO A 95 -44.27 23.29 -11.04
N THR A 96 -44.39 24.13 -12.08
CA THR A 96 -43.54 25.30 -12.28
C THR A 96 -43.79 26.30 -11.15
N TYR A 97 -42.70 26.67 -10.45
CA TYR A 97 -42.74 27.65 -9.37
C TYR A 97 -43.22 29.01 -9.90
N THR A 98 -44.34 29.48 -9.34
CA THR A 98 -44.81 30.85 -9.54
C THR A 98 -43.91 31.79 -8.74
N PRO A 99 -43.38 32.88 -9.33
CA PRO A 99 -42.52 33.81 -8.62
C PRO A 99 -43.30 34.52 -7.49
N TYR A 100 -42.66 34.63 -6.33
CA TYR A 100 -43.21 35.29 -5.14
C TYR A 100 -43.43 36.79 -5.40
N PRO A 101 -44.53 37.39 -4.91
CA PRO A 101 -44.78 38.82 -5.08
C PRO A 101 -43.74 39.66 -4.34
N THR A 102 -43.23 40.67 -5.03
CA THR A 102 -42.26 41.65 -4.52
C THR A 102 -42.87 42.44 -3.36
N LEU A 103 -42.28 42.33 -2.16
CA LEU A 103 -42.72 43.09 -0.99
C LEU A 103 -42.37 44.58 -1.16
N THR A 104 -43.37 45.43 -0.93
CA THR A 104 -43.25 46.89 -0.89
C THR A 104 -42.48 47.32 0.37
N PRO A 105 -41.55 48.29 0.30
CA PRO A 105 -40.76 48.68 1.46
C PRO A 105 -41.61 49.37 2.53
N THR A 106 -41.61 48.82 3.75
CA THR A 106 -42.26 49.39 4.92
C THR A 106 -41.34 50.40 5.62
N ALA A 107 -41.95 51.43 6.21
CA ALA A 107 -41.30 52.60 6.78
C ALA A 107 -40.23 52.32 7.86
N THR A 108 -39.17 53.12 7.81
CA THR A 108 -38.04 53.16 8.74
C THR A 108 -38.49 53.49 10.16
N LEU A 109 -38.22 52.61 11.13
CA LEU A 109 -38.39 52.89 12.55
C LEU A 109 -37.11 53.51 13.14
N THR A 110 -37.28 54.59 13.88
CA THR A 110 -36.27 55.29 14.68
C THR A 110 -35.62 54.39 15.73
N PRO A 111 -34.29 54.52 15.98
CA PRO A 111 -33.59 53.66 16.92
C PRO A 111 -34.00 53.96 18.37
N THR A 112 -34.30 52.91 19.12
CA THR A 112 -34.53 52.97 20.58
C THR A 112 -33.27 52.46 21.29
N GLN A 113 -33.00 53.07 22.45
CA GLN A 113 -31.79 52.99 23.27
C GLN A 113 -31.21 51.57 23.47
N THR A 114 -29.88 51.48 23.34
CA THR A 114 -29.02 50.33 23.58
C THR A 114 -29.16 49.77 25.01
N PRO A 115 -29.57 48.49 25.19
CA PRO A 115 -29.45 47.82 26.49
C PRO A 115 -27.99 47.41 26.76
N THR A 116 -27.59 47.54 28.03
CA THR A 116 -26.28 47.18 28.56
C THR A 116 -26.02 45.66 28.42
N PRO A 117 -24.83 45.22 27.95
CA PRO A 117 -24.56 43.79 27.75
C PRO A 117 -24.44 43.03 29.07
N THR A 118 -25.24 41.98 29.21
CA THR A 118 -25.09 40.92 30.22
C THR A 118 -23.92 40.01 29.83
N LYS A 119 -23.11 39.59 30.80
CA LYS A 119 -21.94 38.72 30.59
C LYS A 119 -22.34 37.40 29.91
N THR A 120 -21.86 37.21 28.68
CA THR A 120 -21.87 35.96 27.93
C THR A 120 -20.85 34.98 28.54
N PRO A 121 -21.17 33.67 28.65
CA PRO A 121 -20.20 32.66 29.06
C PRO A 121 -18.98 32.62 28.12
N GLU A 122 -17.83 32.40 28.73
CA GLU A 122 -16.50 32.42 28.11
C GLU A 122 -16.40 31.36 27.00
N PRO A 123 -16.01 31.73 25.76
CA PRO A 123 -15.83 30.77 24.68
C PRO A 123 -14.62 29.88 24.97
N THR A 124 -14.84 28.57 24.92
CA THR A 124 -13.78 27.57 24.87
C THR A 124 -12.85 27.87 23.69
N SER A 125 -11.56 27.96 24.00
CA SER A 125 -10.43 28.40 23.19
C SER A 125 -10.50 28.09 21.68
N THR A 126 -10.59 29.16 20.90
CA THR A 126 -10.17 29.26 19.49
C THR A 126 -8.66 28.95 19.37
N PRO A 127 -8.17 28.36 18.26
CA PRO A 127 -6.77 27.99 18.06
C PRO A 127 -5.79 29.13 18.39
N ILE A 128 -4.70 28.75 19.04
CA ILE A 128 -3.61 29.63 19.46
C ILE A 128 -3.03 30.28 18.21
N ASN A 129 -3.32 31.56 18.03
CA ASN A 129 -2.56 32.41 17.11
C ASN A 129 -1.24 32.72 17.83
N ILE A 130 -0.20 31.92 17.57
CA ILE A 130 1.14 32.19 18.08
C ILE A 130 1.61 33.49 17.43
N GLN A 131 1.63 34.55 18.23
CA GLN A 131 2.21 35.82 17.85
C GLN A 131 3.71 35.61 17.64
N THR A 132 4.13 35.57 16.37
CA THR A 132 5.52 35.49 15.91
C THR A 132 6.25 36.78 16.25
N ASN A 133 6.67 36.91 17.50
CA ASN A 133 7.64 37.92 17.95
C ASN A 133 8.95 37.25 18.39
N GLN A 134 9.45 36.34 17.56
CA GLN A 134 10.85 35.98 17.56
C GLN A 134 11.43 36.35 16.19
N THR A 135 12.29 37.37 16.22
CA THR A 135 13.26 37.64 15.17
C THR A 135 13.94 36.33 14.78
N PRO A 136 14.06 35.97 13.50
CA PRO A 136 14.66 34.71 13.10
C PRO A 136 16.13 34.70 13.53
N THR A 137 16.45 33.96 14.57
CA THR A 137 17.82 33.49 14.83
C THR A 137 18.15 32.33 13.87
N SER A 138 17.79 32.48 12.59
CA SER A 138 17.80 31.38 11.60
C SER A 138 19.19 31.02 11.10
N GLU A 139 20.23 31.75 11.51
CA GLU A 139 21.59 31.59 11.00
C GLU A 139 22.47 30.78 11.97
N SER A 140 22.27 30.93 13.29
CA SER A 140 23.06 30.20 14.30
C SER A 140 22.56 28.78 14.57
N GLU A 141 21.25 28.50 14.41
CA GLU A 141 20.73 27.15 14.56
C GLU A 141 20.93 26.33 13.28
N ARG A 142 20.80 26.92 12.08
CA ARG A 142 21.09 26.25 10.80
C ARG A 142 22.56 25.93 10.56
N GLN A 143 23.48 26.70 11.14
CA GLN A 143 24.92 26.37 11.11
C GLN A 143 25.29 25.09 11.87
N ALA A 144 24.38 24.54 12.69
CA ALA A 144 24.57 23.24 13.35
C ALA A 144 24.20 22.03 12.47
N PHE A 145 23.68 22.25 11.26
CA PHE A 145 23.05 21.21 10.41
C PHE A 145 23.86 20.79 9.17
N THR A 146 25.10 21.24 9.07
CA THR A 146 26.00 20.84 7.98
C THR A 146 27.23 20.20 8.58
N PRO A 147 27.38 18.86 8.57
CA PRO A 147 28.72 18.32 8.49
C PRO A 147 29.23 18.70 7.10
N LEU A 148 29.85 19.88 6.99
CA LEU A 148 30.64 20.23 5.81
C LEU A 148 31.78 19.21 5.76
N ILE A 149 31.58 18.08 5.08
CA ILE A 149 32.70 17.34 4.48
C ILE A 149 33.01 18.01 3.13
N ALA A 150 33.09 19.34 3.11
CA ALA A 150 33.60 20.05 1.96
C ALA A 150 35.10 19.79 1.92
N TYR A 151 35.53 19.07 0.88
CA TYR A 151 36.93 18.76 0.62
C TYR A 151 37.65 18.08 1.80
N CYS A 152 37.19 16.88 2.21
CA CYS A 152 38.02 16.06 3.09
C CYS A 152 39.23 15.49 2.35
N ASP A 153 40.32 15.32 3.09
CA ASP A 153 41.37 14.36 2.74
C ASP A 153 41.12 13.05 3.49
N PHE A 154 41.77 11.96 3.06
CA PHE A 154 41.60 10.62 3.65
C PHE A 154 42.01 10.52 5.14
N SER A 155 42.61 11.57 5.71
CA SER A 155 42.98 11.68 7.11
C SER A 155 42.12 12.66 7.91
N SER A 156 41.10 13.23 7.27
CA SER A 156 40.25 14.26 7.87
C SER A 156 39.42 13.70 9.03
N SER A 157 39.43 14.40 10.16
CA SER A 157 38.58 14.09 11.32
C SER A 157 37.08 14.34 11.06
N LEU A 158 36.73 14.85 9.88
CA LEU A 158 35.34 15.07 9.45
C LEU A 158 34.72 13.83 8.79
N ILE A 159 35.53 12.80 8.48
CA ILE A 159 35.02 11.53 7.99
C ILE A 159 34.24 10.85 9.13
N PRO A 160 32.94 10.55 8.96
CA PRO A 160 32.19 9.82 9.97
C PRO A 160 32.71 8.39 10.05
N ASN A 161 33.11 8.00 11.26
CA ASN A 161 33.35 6.60 11.59
C ASN A 161 32.00 5.92 11.80
N LEU A 162 31.90 4.65 11.41
CA LEU A 162 30.77 3.81 11.75
C LEU A 162 30.67 3.67 13.28
N SER A 163 29.45 3.74 13.82
CA SER A 163 29.22 3.38 15.22
C SER A 163 29.50 1.89 15.45
N ASP A 164 29.72 1.49 16.71
CA ASP A 164 29.87 0.07 17.05
C ASP A 164 28.64 -0.75 16.60
N GLU A 165 27.43 -0.18 16.67
CA GLU A 165 26.21 -0.81 16.16
C GLU A 165 26.18 -0.90 14.63
N GLU A 166 26.61 0.14 13.91
CA GLU A 166 26.67 0.13 12.44
C GLU A 166 27.72 -0.86 11.95
N LEU A 167 28.91 -0.84 12.55
CA LEU A 167 29.97 -1.80 12.28
C LEU A 167 29.51 -3.22 12.59
N LYS A 168 28.86 -3.44 13.74
CA LYS A 168 28.26 -4.74 14.07
C LYS A 168 27.18 -5.13 13.08
N PHE A 169 26.36 -4.20 12.61
CA PHE A 169 25.35 -4.44 11.59
C PHE A 169 25.97 -4.93 10.29
N PHE A 170 27.06 -4.33 9.82
CA PHE A 170 27.77 -4.75 8.62
C PHE A 170 28.52 -6.08 8.81
N THR A 171 29.25 -6.24 9.93
CA THR A 171 30.11 -7.42 10.18
C THR A 171 29.34 -8.67 10.62
N THR A 172 28.32 -8.54 11.47
CA THR A 172 27.61 -9.68 12.08
C THR A 172 26.55 -10.25 11.16
N ASN A 173 25.86 -9.38 10.43
CA ASN A 173 24.75 -9.84 9.61
C ASN A 173 25.22 -10.55 8.34
N LYS A 174 26.43 -10.29 7.82
CA LYS A 174 26.87 -10.76 6.48
C LYS A 174 25.75 -10.61 5.43
N LEU A 175 24.89 -9.62 5.63
CA LEU A 175 23.72 -9.24 4.86
C LEU A 175 23.99 -7.77 4.57
N SER A 176 24.13 -7.31 3.34
CA SER A 176 23.75 -7.82 2.02
C SER A 176 24.88 -7.42 1.08
N SER A 177 24.82 -7.77 -0.20
CA SER A 177 25.65 -7.14 -1.23
C SER A 177 25.47 -5.62 -1.34
N ASN A 178 24.85 -4.94 -0.36
CA ASN A 178 24.46 -3.56 -0.47
C ASN A 178 25.49 -2.59 0.11
N ALA A 179 25.74 -1.51 -0.63
CA ALA A 179 26.53 -0.39 -0.14
C ALA A 179 25.67 0.58 0.68
N ARG A 180 26.31 1.47 1.44
CA ARG A 180 25.70 2.64 2.09
C ARG A 180 26.59 3.86 1.96
N PHE A 181 25.97 5.04 2.01
CA PHE A 181 26.62 6.33 1.92
C PHE A 181 26.46 7.11 3.24
N PHE A 182 27.53 7.76 3.69
CA PHE A 182 27.60 8.48 4.95
C PHE A 182 28.22 9.88 4.74
N PRO A 183 27.42 10.95 4.73
CA PRO A 183 25.95 10.95 4.66
C PRO A 183 25.46 10.51 3.28
N SER A 184 24.22 10.02 3.20
CA SER A 184 23.57 9.58 1.95
C SER A 184 22.92 10.72 1.16
N LYS A 185 22.86 11.92 1.74
CA LYS A 185 22.32 13.13 1.14
C LYS A 185 23.34 14.26 1.36
N ILE A 186 23.84 14.81 0.27
CA ILE A 186 24.87 15.85 0.25
C ILE A 186 24.50 16.94 -0.74
N PHE A 187 25.13 18.10 -0.59
CA PHE A 187 25.19 19.07 -1.69
C PHE A 187 26.26 18.70 -2.71
N ASP A 188 26.16 19.28 -3.90
CA ASP A 188 26.99 18.98 -5.06
C ASP A 188 28.44 19.50 -4.92
N ASP A 189 28.70 20.34 -3.92
CA ASP A 189 30.00 20.83 -3.46
C ASP A 189 30.57 20.07 -2.23
N GLU A 190 29.91 18.99 -1.81
CA GLU A 190 30.29 18.18 -0.64
C GLU A 190 30.77 16.76 -1.04
N THR A 191 31.25 16.01 -0.04
CA THR A 191 31.71 14.63 -0.22
C THR A 191 31.03 13.68 0.78
N THR A 192 31.03 12.39 0.45
CA THR A 192 30.47 11.29 1.26
C THR A 192 31.50 10.18 1.46
N LYS A 193 31.21 9.26 2.40
CA LYS A 193 31.88 7.98 2.57
C LYS A 193 30.97 6.86 2.09
N ILE A 194 31.46 6.04 1.16
CA ILE A 194 30.81 4.78 0.78
C ILE A 194 31.36 3.64 1.63
N VAL A 195 30.48 2.76 2.09
CA VAL A 195 30.82 1.57 2.88
C VAL A 195 30.08 0.37 2.29
N ALA A 196 30.75 -0.76 2.17
CA ALA A 196 30.15 -1.99 1.67
C ALA A 196 30.82 -3.25 2.25
N THR A 197 30.11 -4.38 2.22
CA THR A 197 30.61 -5.66 2.75
C THR A 197 30.84 -6.68 1.63
N GLY A 198 31.99 -7.37 1.65
CA GLY A 198 32.32 -8.46 0.73
C GLY A 198 33.03 -8.04 -0.57
N ASP A 199 33.28 -9.01 -1.47
CA ASP A 199 33.87 -8.80 -2.80
C ASP A 199 32.83 -8.22 -3.77
N ILE A 200 32.53 -6.93 -3.66
CA ILE A 200 31.71 -6.24 -4.67
C ILE A 200 32.57 -6.03 -5.92
N ALA A 201 32.25 -6.77 -6.98
CA ALA A 201 32.87 -6.56 -8.30
C ALA A 201 32.35 -5.28 -8.96
N ASP A 202 33.17 -4.69 -9.83
CA ASP A 202 32.82 -3.53 -10.67
C ASP A 202 32.39 -2.27 -9.88
N THR A 203 33.17 -1.91 -8.85
CA THR A 203 32.97 -0.65 -8.12
C THR A 203 33.29 0.55 -9.02
N PRO A 204 32.55 1.67 -8.92
CA PRO A 204 32.83 2.90 -9.68
C PRO A 204 34.14 3.56 -9.22
N ILE A 205 34.57 3.25 -7.99
CA ILE A 205 35.76 3.74 -7.32
C ILE A 205 36.37 2.61 -6.48
N ASP A 206 37.68 2.66 -6.25
CA ASP A 206 38.37 1.68 -5.40
C ASP A 206 37.91 1.80 -3.94
N LEU A 207 37.62 0.66 -3.31
CA LEU A 207 37.27 0.54 -1.88
C LEU A 207 38.38 -0.20 -1.12
N TYR A 208 38.56 0.12 0.16
CA TYR A 208 39.70 -0.32 0.97
C TYR A 208 39.24 -0.90 2.32
N ASP A 209 39.93 -1.96 2.78
CA ASP A 209 39.78 -2.66 4.09
C ASP A 209 41.18 -2.81 4.74
N ASP A 210 41.96 -1.72 4.70
CA ASP A 210 43.37 -1.69 5.13
C ASP A 210 43.66 -0.61 6.20
N GLY A 211 42.61 0.00 6.76
CA GLY A 211 42.68 1.10 7.72
C GLY A 211 43.06 2.45 7.10
N THR A 212 42.98 2.58 5.77
CA THR A 212 43.24 3.81 5.04
C THR A 212 42.02 4.26 4.23
N HIS A 213 42.08 5.45 3.63
CA HIS A 213 41.03 5.96 2.74
C HIS A 213 39.62 6.04 3.35
N GLY A 214 39.53 6.18 4.67
CA GLY A 214 38.27 6.24 5.40
C GLY A 214 37.81 4.91 5.98
N ASP A 215 38.61 3.85 5.89
CA ASP A 215 38.36 2.57 6.56
C ASP A 215 38.61 2.66 8.07
N ASP A 216 37.61 2.21 8.85
CA ASP A 216 37.56 2.36 10.30
C ASP A 216 38.34 1.24 11.01
N VAL A 217 38.32 0.02 10.47
CA VAL A 217 38.94 -1.16 11.08
C VAL A 217 39.58 -2.04 10.00
N PRO A 218 40.92 -2.17 9.97
CA PRO A 218 41.60 -2.92 8.93
C PRO A 218 41.32 -4.44 9.03
N ASN A 219 41.08 -5.07 7.87
CA ASN A 219 40.84 -6.50 7.66
C ASN A 219 39.61 -7.05 8.41
N ASP A 220 38.55 -6.26 8.54
CA ASP A 220 37.29 -6.69 9.16
C ASP A 220 36.24 -7.14 8.14
N GLY A 221 36.54 -7.01 6.84
CA GLY A 221 35.67 -7.36 5.72
C GLY A 221 34.68 -6.27 5.33
N VAL A 222 34.80 -5.07 5.91
CA VAL A 222 34.05 -3.87 5.55
C VAL A 222 34.95 -2.97 4.71
N PHE A 223 34.63 -2.86 3.43
CA PHE A 223 35.38 -2.01 2.50
C PHE A 223 34.77 -0.62 2.48
N SER A 224 35.61 0.41 2.44
CA SER A 224 35.12 1.79 2.38
C SER A 224 35.98 2.72 1.56
N ARG A 225 35.38 3.84 1.19
CA ARG A 225 36.06 4.97 0.57
C ARG A 225 35.41 6.28 1.01
N ALA A 226 36.15 7.09 1.74
CA ALA A 226 35.75 8.45 2.10
C ALA A 226 36.10 9.46 1.01
N CYS A 227 35.61 10.69 1.19
CA CYS A 227 35.90 11.84 0.33
C CYS A 227 35.47 11.64 -1.13
N VAL A 228 34.35 10.94 -1.32
CA VAL A 228 33.74 10.70 -2.62
C VAL A 228 32.85 11.87 -2.98
N SER A 229 33.18 12.58 -4.04
CA SER A 229 32.37 13.66 -4.60
C SER A 229 31.47 13.16 -5.74
N LYS A 230 30.57 14.03 -6.22
CA LYS A 230 29.80 13.76 -7.44
C LYS A 230 30.69 13.57 -8.67
N ASP A 231 31.84 14.25 -8.71
CA ASP A 231 32.74 14.23 -9.87
C ASP A 231 33.53 12.91 -9.91
N ASP A 232 33.90 12.35 -8.75
CA ASP A 232 34.50 11.01 -8.64
C ASP A 232 33.56 9.92 -9.17
N LEU A 233 32.24 10.13 -9.00
CA LEU A 233 31.19 9.23 -9.48
C LEU A 233 30.65 9.62 -10.87
N ASN A 234 31.22 10.65 -11.50
CA ASN A 234 30.80 11.19 -12.81
C ASN A 234 29.29 11.48 -12.90
N LEU A 235 28.74 12.14 -11.86
CA LEU A 235 27.32 12.46 -11.76
C LEU A 235 27.01 13.86 -12.26
N ALA A 236 25.91 13.99 -13.01
CA ALA A 236 25.33 15.26 -13.42
C ALA A 236 23.95 15.45 -12.80
N LEU A 237 23.69 16.65 -12.25
CA LEU A 237 22.37 17.03 -11.77
C LEU A 237 21.39 17.02 -12.94
N SER A 238 20.33 16.24 -12.81
CA SER A 238 19.39 15.94 -13.91
C SER A 238 17.97 15.72 -13.43
N ASP A 239 17.79 15.46 -12.14
CA ASP A 239 16.49 15.29 -11.51
C ASP A 239 15.94 16.65 -11.08
N PHE A 240 14.61 16.75 -10.99
CA PHE A 240 13.90 17.93 -10.50
C PHE A 240 14.35 19.24 -11.19
N ASN A 241 14.34 19.24 -12.52
CA ASN A 241 14.81 20.35 -13.36
C ASN A 241 16.30 20.68 -13.21
N GLY A 242 17.13 19.68 -12.91
CA GLY A 242 18.58 19.84 -12.78
C GLY A 242 19.03 20.26 -11.38
N ASN A 243 18.14 20.24 -10.40
CA ASN A 243 18.43 20.63 -9.02
C ASN A 243 18.99 19.47 -8.17
N ALA A 244 18.94 18.24 -8.67
CA ALA A 244 19.46 17.09 -7.92
C ALA A 244 19.86 15.92 -8.83
N VAL A 245 20.46 14.89 -8.24
CA VAL A 245 20.63 13.57 -8.85
C VAL A 245 20.58 12.48 -7.80
N SER A 246 19.83 11.42 -8.10
CA SER A 246 19.95 10.12 -7.42
C SER A 246 20.96 9.22 -8.10
N TYR A 247 21.83 8.63 -7.30
CA TYR A 247 22.76 7.58 -7.69
C TYR A 247 22.53 6.32 -6.85
N GLU A 248 22.39 5.17 -7.50
CA GLU A 248 22.30 3.87 -6.85
C GLU A 248 23.58 3.08 -7.15
N PHE A 249 24.19 2.54 -6.09
CA PHE A 249 25.28 1.59 -6.22
C PHE A 249 25.05 0.43 -5.27
N ALA A 250 24.94 -0.78 -5.84
CA ALA A 250 24.69 -2.01 -5.09
C ALA A 250 23.59 -1.79 -4.02
N GLY A 251 22.38 -1.37 -4.40
CA GLY A 251 21.27 -1.14 -3.47
C GLY A 251 21.42 0.01 -2.45
N GLY A 252 22.58 0.67 -2.38
CA GLY A 252 22.80 1.89 -1.62
C GLY A 252 22.48 3.13 -2.45
N TYR A 253 21.95 4.18 -1.83
CA TYR A 253 21.54 5.39 -2.52
C TYR A 253 22.30 6.62 -2.03
N LEU A 254 22.90 7.35 -2.96
CA LEU A 254 23.43 8.69 -2.76
C LEU A 254 22.53 9.69 -3.47
N ARG A 255 22.12 10.73 -2.74
CA ARG A 255 21.33 11.83 -3.28
C ARG A 255 22.16 13.11 -3.20
N VAL A 256 22.39 13.73 -4.35
CA VAL A 256 23.18 14.95 -4.46
C VAL A 256 22.26 16.08 -4.88
N VAL A 257 22.29 17.19 -4.14
CA VAL A 257 21.43 18.37 -4.35
C VAL A 257 22.29 19.56 -4.78
N ASP A 258 21.77 20.41 -5.66
CA ASP A 258 22.41 21.67 -6.03
C ASP A 258 22.71 22.53 -4.78
N SER A 259 23.98 22.90 -4.60
CA SER A 259 24.43 23.75 -3.49
C SER A 259 23.79 25.13 -3.46
N ASP A 260 23.24 25.64 -4.57
CA ASP A 260 22.48 26.89 -4.61
C ASP A 260 21.16 26.79 -3.82
N LEU A 261 20.66 25.59 -3.54
CA LEU A 261 19.45 25.38 -2.72
C LEU A 261 19.73 25.41 -1.21
N ARG A 262 20.99 25.48 -0.82
CA ARG A 262 21.39 25.52 0.59
C ARG A 262 20.74 26.68 1.33
N ASN A 263 20.04 26.38 2.42
CA ASN A 263 19.26 27.26 3.29
C ASN A 263 18.11 28.01 2.59
N THR A 264 17.74 27.63 1.37
CA THR A 264 16.66 28.30 0.60
C THR A 264 15.27 27.77 0.96
N VAL A 265 15.17 26.51 1.38
CA VAL A 265 13.90 25.89 1.74
C VAL A 265 13.40 26.44 3.07
N SER A 266 12.17 26.94 3.07
CA SER A 266 11.53 27.48 4.28
C SER A 266 11.03 26.36 5.17
N ILE A 267 11.33 26.45 6.47
CA ILE A 267 10.99 25.44 7.48
C ILE A 267 10.14 26.09 8.57
N THR A 268 9.02 25.47 8.89
CA THR A 268 8.16 25.80 10.03
C THR A 268 8.39 24.77 11.12
N LYS A 269 8.87 25.21 12.30
CA LYS A 269 8.95 24.35 13.49
C LYS A 269 7.55 24.22 14.08
N LEU A 270 7.06 22.99 14.21
CA LEU A 270 5.71 22.68 14.70
C LEU A 270 5.76 22.16 16.15
N SER A 271 6.82 21.46 16.51
CA SER A 271 7.15 21.07 17.89
C SER A 271 8.67 20.88 18.04
N ASP A 272 9.14 20.37 19.18
CA ASP A 272 10.56 20.10 19.40
C ASP A 272 11.13 18.97 18.53
N SER A 273 10.30 18.03 18.12
CA SER A 273 10.69 16.89 17.27
C SER A 273 10.12 16.95 15.86
N LEU A 274 9.24 17.92 15.56
CA LEU A 274 8.52 17.99 14.28
C LEU A 274 8.71 19.36 13.61
N ALA A 275 9.17 19.32 12.37
CA ALA A 275 9.27 20.49 11.50
C ALA A 275 8.65 20.18 10.14
N SER A 276 8.37 21.20 9.35
CA SER A 276 7.78 21.03 8.03
C SER A 276 8.20 22.09 7.04
N THR A 277 8.44 21.67 5.81
CA THR A 277 8.47 22.54 4.64
C THR A 277 7.08 22.58 3.99
N ARG A 278 6.95 23.23 2.85
CA ARG A 278 5.70 23.23 2.09
C ARG A 278 5.32 21.83 1.56
N HIS A 279 6.31 20.97 1.33
CA HIS A 279 6.14 19.71 0.63
C HIS A 279 6.53 18.47 1.44
N ALA A 280 7.13 18.63 2.62
CA ALA A 280 7.47 17.50 3.50
C ALA A 280 7.43 17.88 4.98
N MET A 281 7.33 16.87 5.85
CA MET A 281 7.48 16.98 7.30
C MET A 281 8.67 16.15 7.75
N PHE A 282 9.32 16.55 8.83
CA PHE A 282 10.51 15.89 9.35
C PHE A 282 10.31 15.62 10.84
N MET A 283 10.38 14.34 11.21
CA MET A 283 10.26 13.87 12.58
C MET A 283 11.61 13.35 13.06
N THR A 284 12.11 13.93 14.15
CA THR A 284 13.31 13.45 14.85
C THR A 284 12.90 12.49 15.96
N LEU A 285 13.26 11.22 15.81
CA LEU A 285 12.84 10.14 16.72
C LEU A 285 13.82 9.88 17.88
N GLY A 286 15.10 10.26 17.72
CA GLY A 286 16.16 9.83 18.64
C GLY A 286 16.53 8.35 18.46
N THR A 287 17.65 7.95 19.05
CA THR A 287 18.29 6.65 18.79
C THR A 287 17.40 5.44 19.10
N GLU A 288 16.66 5.44 20.22
CA GLU A 288 15.85 4.27 20.61
C GLU A 288 14.67 4.04 19.67
N SER A 289 13.87 5.08 19.40
CA SER A 289 12.72 4.97 18.50
C SER A 289 13.14 4.76 17.05
N TYR A 290 14.23 5.41 16.60
CA TYR A 290 14.76 5.23 15.24
C TYR A 290 15.31 3.82 14.98
N LYS A 291 15.66 3.05 16.02
CA LYS A 291 16.01 1.64 15.85
C LYS A 291 14.93 0.84 15.14
N ASN A 292 13.65 1.13 15.38
CA ASN A 292 12.55 0.49 14.66
C ASN A 292 12.56 0.82 13.15
N VAL A 293 12.93 2.06 12.79
CA VAL A 293 13.12 2.48 11.40
C VAL A 293 14.25 1.69 10.78
N ARG A 294 15.43 1.69 11.41
CA ARG A 294 16.63 1.00 10.89
C ARG A 294 16.44 -0.51 10.73
N GLU A 295 15.73 -1.15 11.65
CA GLU A 295 15.48 -2.59 11.65
C GLU A 295 14.25 -3.00 10.78
N GLY A 296 13.54 -2.04 10.20
CA GLY A 296 12.35 -2.31 9.39
C GLY A 296 11.17 -2.88 10.20
N LYS A 297 11.09 -2.54 11.49
CA LYS A 297 9.99 -2.93 12.41
C LYS A 297 8.78 -2.03 12.21
N VAL A 298 8.25 -2.06 10.99
CA VAL A 298 7.19 -1.17 10.51
C VAL A 298 5.90 -1.33 11.32
N GLU A 299 5.65 -2.50 11.89
CA GLU A 299 4.51 -2.77 12.78
C GLU A 299 4.48 -1.84 14.00
N ASN A 300 5.64 -1.46 14.55
CA ASN A 300 5.73 -0.52 15.67
C ASN A 300 5.56 0.93 15.21
N LEU A 301 5.87 1.21 13.94
CA LEU A 301 5.85 2.53 13.35
C LEU A 301 4.49 2.90 12.76
N GLN A 302 3.70 1.94 12.25
CA GLN A 302 2.40 2.21 11.65
C GLN A 302 1.22 1.95 12.59
N ASN A 303 1.38 1.10 13.60
CA ASN A 303 0.28 0.78 14.51
C ASN A 303 -0.17 2.06 15.26
N PRO A 304 -1.44 2.47 15.14
CA PRO A 304 -1.98 3.65 15.82
C PRO A 304 -1.72 3.71 17.32
N GLU A 305 -1.67 2.56 18.00
CA GLU A 305 -1.44 2.46 19.44
C GLU A 305 0.03 2.70 19.85
N THR A 306 0.98 2.58 18.93
CA THR A 306 2.42 2.70 19.20
C THR A 306 3.13 3.77 18.36
N CYS A 307 2.48 4.28 17.31
CA CYS A 307 3.09 5.20 16.35
C CYS A 307 3.34 6.60 16.97
N GLU A 308 4.56 6.83 17.43
CA GLU A 308 4.99 8.11 18.00
C GLU A 308 4.92 9.26 16.98
N ALA A 309 5.35 9.03 15.73
CA ALA A 309 5.27 10.01 14.66
C ALA A 309 3.81 10.40 14.34
N CYS A 310 2.90 9.42 14.33
CA CYS A 310 1.48 9.66 14.08
C CYS A 310 0.87 10.50 15.19
N LYS A 311 1.17 10.17 16.46
CA LYS A 311 0.73 10.96 17.61
C LYS A 311 1.17 12.42 17.50
N GLU A 312 2.42 12.65 17.14
CA GLU A 312 2.98 14.01 17.04
C GLU A 312 2.31 14.80 15.91
N VAL A 313 2.25 14.22 14.70
CA VAL A 313 1.65 14.88 13.54
C VAL A 313 0.16 15.13 13.73
N LEU A 314 -0.58 14.13 14.22
CA LEU A 314 -2.02 14.27 14.50
C LEU A 314 -2.28 15.22 15.68
N GLY A 315 -1.32 15.35 16.61
CA GLY A 315 -1.39 16.36 17.66
C GLY A 315 -1.33 17.79 17.16
N VAL A 316 -0.58 18.04 16.10
CA VAL A 316 -0.48 19.36 15.45
C VAL A 316 -1.63 19.59 14.46
N LEU A 317 -1.89 18.62 13.60
CA LEU A 317 -2.82 18.78 12.46
C LEU A 317 -4.27 18.42 12.80
N GLY A 318 -4.50 17.67 13.88
CA GLY A 318 -5.83 17.21 14.27
C GLY A 318 -6.49 16.32 13.22
N ASP A 319 -7.81 16.33 13.20
CA ASP A 319 -8.66 15.55 12.27
C ASP A 319 -8.73 16.16 10.86
N SER A 320 -7.66 16.84 10.42
CA SER A 320 -7.54 17.41 9.07
C SER A 320 -6.79 16.51 8.10
N VAL A 321 -6.22 15.40 8.60
CA VAL A 321 -5.34 14.49 7.85
C VAL A 321 -6.15 13.35 7.24
N ASP A 322 -6.01 13.16 5.93
CA ASP A 322 -6.65 12.05 5.19
C ASP A 322 -5.79 10.79 5.22
N HIS A 323 -4.47 10.93 5.06
CA HIS A 323 -3.50 9.84 5.11
C HIS A 323 -2.22 10.31 5.81
N LEU A 324 -1.48 9.41 6.45
CA LEU A 324 -0.12 9.71 6.94
C LEU A 324 0.87 8.87 6.15
N ILE A 325 1.86 9.50 5.52
CA ILE A 325 2.92 8.79 4.78
C ILE A 325 4.19 8.84 5.63
N LEU A 326 4.60 7.70 6.17
CA LEU A 326 5.84 7.55 6.92
C LEU A 326 6.96 7.15 5.96
N VAL A 327 8.00 7.96 5.90
CA VAL A 327 9.10 7.82 4.96
C VAL A 327 10.38 7.64 5.77
N PRO A 328 11.06 6.50 5.73
CA PRO A 328 12.40 6.40 6.31
C PRO A 328 13.36 7.31 5.52
N ASP A 329 14.34 7.88 6.20
CA ASP A 329 15.40 8.66 5.57
C ASP A 329 16.33 7.81 4.70
N GLU A 330 16.37 6.49 4.89
CA GLU A 330 16.99 5.52 4.00
C GLU A 330 16.00 4.47 3.49
N PRO A 331 16.22 3.86 2.31
CA PRO A 331 15.38 2.77 1.85
C PRO A 331 15.35 1.59 2.83
N VAL A 332 14.16 1.28 3.34
CA VAL A 332 13.96 0.20 4.31
C VAL A 332 12.68 -0.56 4.01
N ALA A 333 12.83 -1.86 3.74
CA ALA A 333 11.70 -2.78 3.66
C ALA A 333 11.18 -3.14 5.06
N ASN A 334 9.90 -3.45 5.13
CA ASN A 334 9.31 -4.08 6.30
C ASN A 334 9.94 -5.47 6.51
N THR A 335 10.52 -5.70 7.69
CA THR A 335 11.24 -6.94 7.99
C THR A 335 10.33 -8.17 8.03
N LEU A 336 9.05 -7.98 8.34
CA LEU A 336 8.07 -9.07 8.44
C LEU A 336 7.54 -9.49 7.07
N THR A 337 7.35 -8.55 6.14
CA THR A 337 6.73 -8.83 4.83
C THR A 337 7.72 -8.80 3.67
N GLY A 338 8.89 -8.19 3.84
CA GLY A 338 9.83 -7.89 2.76
C GLY A 338 9.35 -6.78 1.81
N GLU A 339 8.18 -6.19 2.05
CA GLU A 339 7.60 -5.15 1.19
C GLU A 339 8.20 -3.77 1.56
N TYR A 340 8.52 -2.96 0.56
CA TYR A 340 8.97 -1.57 0.75
C TYR A 340 7.83 -0.57 0.88
N SER A 341 6.59 -1.00 0.67
CA SER A 341 5.40 -0.18 0.87
C SER A 341 4.32 -1.00 1.55
N ASN A 342 3.64 -0.40 2.52
CA ASN A 342 2.56 -1.07 3.25
C ASN A 342 1.48 -0.06 3.66
N TYR A 343 0.23 -0.47 3.51
CA TYR A 343 -0.92 0.29 3.99
C TYR A 343 -1.47 -0.28 5.28
N TYR A 344 -1.44 0.53 6.35
CA TYR A 344 -2.15 0.24 7.59
C TYR A 344 -3.50 0.97 7.57
N ARG A 345 -4.58 0.21 7.43
CA ARG A 345 -5.95 0.77 7.38
C ARG A 345 -6.41 1.16 8.79
N THR A 346 -6.87 2.40 8.92
CA THR A 346 -7.30 2.95 10.22
C THR A 346 -8.80 3.20 10.31
N SER A 347 -9.45 3.72 9.27
CA SER A 347 -10.90 3.91 9.28
C SER A 347 -11.50 3.74 7.89
N ASP A 348 -12.77 3.33 7.87
CA ASP A 348 -13.52 3.16 6.63
C ASP A 348 -14.97 3.65 6.80
N ASN A 349 -15.11 4.94 7.09
CA ASN A 349 -16.40 5.59 7.32
C ASN A 349 -17.04 6.17 6.06
N ILE A 350 -16.53 5.84 4.86
CA ILE A 350 -17.09 6.33 3.61
C ILE A 350 -18.06 5.30 3.07
N LYS A 351 -19.34 5.63 3.02
CA LYS A 351 -20.32 4.73 2.38
C LYS A 351 -20.05 4.65 0.88
N GLY A 352 -20.46 3.56 0.22
CA GLY A 352 -20.32 3.44 -1.24
C GLY A 352 -18.89 3.13 -1.69
N ILE A 353 -17.98 2.84 -0.77
CA ILE A 353 -16.74 2.12 -1.08
C ILE A 353 -16.88 0.68 -0.56
N MET A 354 -16.23 -0.27 -1.23
CA MET A 354 -16.49 -1.71 -1.07
C MET A 354 -16.22 -2.25 0.33
N THR A 355 -15.55 -1.46 1.14
CA THR A 355 -15.27 -1.70 2.54
C THR A 355 -15.94 -0.56 3.34
N TYR A 356 -16.61 -0.88 4.45
CA TYR A 356 -17.29 0.12 5.31
C TYR A 356 -17.29 -0.31 6.78
N GLY A 357 -16.46 0.30 7.63
CA GLY A 357 -16.36 -0.06 9.05
C GLY A 357 -15.09 0.47 9.74
N ASP A 358 -14.95 0.20 11.04
CA ASP A 358 -13.67 0.42 11.74
C ASP A 358 -12.97 -0.93 11.92
N PRO A 359 -11.94 -1.26 11.11
CA PRO A 359 -11.29 -2.56 11.18
C PRO A 359 -10.48 -2.77 12.47
N ILE A 360 -10.15 -1.69 13.19
CA ILE A 360 -9.40 -1.76 14.46
C ILE A 360 -10.36 -2.03 15.60
N CYS A 361 -11.46 -1.27 15.67
CA CYS A 361 -12.44 -1.40 16.74
C CYS A 361 -13.39 -2.61 16.55
N ASP A 362 -13.41 -3.21 15.34
CA ASP A 362 -14.23 -4.37 14.95
C ASP A 362 -15.71 -4.31 15.43
N PRO A 363 -16.40 -3.16 15.37
CA PRO A 363 -17.67 -2.96 16.08
C PRO A 363 -18.83 -3.82 15.52
N VAL A 364 -18.68 -4.35 14.31
CA VAL A 364 -19.67 -5.15 13.59
C VAL A 364 -19.15 -6.54 13.18
N GLY A 365 -17.95 -6.95 13.61
CA GLY A 365 -17.36 -8.20 13.15
C GLY A 365 -16.85 -8.12 11.71
N TRP A 366 -16.04 -7.10 11.38
CA TRP A 366 -15.19 -7.00 10.20
C TRP A 366 -14.56 -8.34 9.79
N LYS A 367 -14.09 -9.12 10.77
CA LYS A 367 -13.50 -10.46 10.57
C LYS A 367 -14.49 -11.51 10.03
N ASN A 368 -15.80 -11.24 10.10
CA ASN A 368 -16.90 -12.09 9.63
C ASN A 368 -17.58 -11.58 8.36
N HIS A 369 -17.11 -10.48 7.77
CA HIS A 369 -17.68 -9.96 6.53
C HIS A 369 -17.65 -10.98 5.38
N GLY A 370 -18.80 -11.15 4.74
CA GLY A 370 -19.01 -12.08 3.62
C GLY A 370 -19.44 -13.50 4.02
N LYS A 371 -19.76 -13.78 5.30
CA LYS A 371 -20.27 -15.10 5.74
C LYS A 371 -21.80 -15.22 5.84
N SER A 372 -22.53 -14.12 5.92
CA SER A 372 -24.01 -14.10 5.98
C SER A 372 -24.53 -12.87 5.24
N GLY A 373 -25.65 -13.03 4.53
CA GLY A 373 -26.20 -12.07 3.55
C GLY A 373 -26.50 -10.65 4.04
N ASN A 374 -26.87 -9.81 3.06
CA ASN A 374 -27.19 -8.38 3.14
C ASN A 374 -26.27 -7.53 4.02
N ALA A 375 -25.01 -7.45 3.59
CA ALA A 375 -24.04 -6.38 3.84
C ALA A 375 -24.66 -5.07 4.41
N ASN A 376 -25.64 -4.51 3.70
CA ASN A 376 -26.27 -3.23 4.03
C ASN A 376 -26.85 -3.07 5.46
N GLU A 377 -27.34 -4.11 6.13
CA GLU A 377 -28.02 -3.96 7.43
C GLU A 377 -27.06 -3.89 8.63
N ASP A 378 -25.98 -4.67 8.61
CA ASP A 378 -24.95 -4.66 9.67
C ASP A 378 -24.15 -3.36 9.63
N TYR A 379 -23.95 -2.82 8.42
CA TYR A 379 -23.20 -1.60 8.17
C TYR A 379 -23.91 -0.32 8.65
N GLN A 380 -25.21 -0.18 8.42
CA GLN A 380 -25.95 1.05 8.80
C GLN A 380 -25.95 1.34 10.31
N LYS A 381 -25.59 0.36 11.15
CA LYS A 381 -25.56 0.46 12.62
C LYS A 381 -24.14 0.55 13.18
N ALA A 382 -23.10 0.55 12.34
CA ALA A 382 -21.71 0.63 12.78
C ALA A 382 -21.44 1.97 13.48
N THR A 383 -20.84 1.92 14.67
CA THR A 383 -20.28 3.11 15.32
C THR A 383 -18.81 3.22 14.94
N PHE A 384 -18.41 4.37 14.41
CA PHE A 384 -17.02 4.64 14.03
C PHE A 384 -16.25 5.27 15.19
N GLY A 385 -14.98 4.91 15.31
CA GLY A 385 -14.12 5.40 16.37
C GLY A 385 -14.29 4.65 17.68
N CYS A 386 -13.18 4.41 18.37
CA CYS A 386 -13.18 3.94 19.75
C CYS A 386 -12.15 4.71 20.58
N PRO A 387 -12.47 5.08 21.84
CA PRO A 387 -11.48 5.66 22.75
C PRO A 387 -10.24 4.75 22.84
N SER A 388 -9.04 5.35 22.87
CA SER A 388 -7.76 4.64 22.99
C SER A 388 -7.23 3.93 21.73
N LYS A 389 -7.87 4.11 20.58
CA LYS A 389 -7.35 3.60 19.29
C LYS A 389 -5.97 4.16 18.92
N TYR A 390 -5.73 5.42 19.22
CA TYR A 390 -4.45 6.07 18.97
C TYR A 390 -3.68 6.24 20.27
N LEU A 391 -2.35 6.29 20.17
CA LEU A 391 -1.41 6.41 21.30
C LEU A 391 -1.70 7.59 22.24
N ASP A 392 -2.38 8.64 21.76
CA ASP A 392 -2.79 9.81 22.55
C ASP A 392 -4.20 9.72 23.15
N GLY A 393 -4.89 8.59 22.95
CA GLY A 393 -6.25 8.36 23.42
C GLY A 393 -7.35 9.03 22.61
N ARG A 394 -7.01 9.82 21.58
CA ARG A 394 -7.98 10.50 20.70
C ARG A 394 -8.40 9.59 19.55
N ASP A 395 -9.38 10.06 18.78
CA ASP A 395 -9.83 9.43 17.54
C ASP A 395 -9.79 10.43 16.39
N TYR A 396 -9.53 9.92 15.19
CA TYR A 396 -9.30 10.71 13.97
C TYR A 396 -10.13 10.11 12.82
N PRO A 397 -11.46 10.34 12.79
CA PRO A 397 -12.35 9.74 11.80
C PRO A 397 -12.03 10.11 10.34
N ARG A 398 -11.29 11.20 10.11
CA ARG A 398 -10.85 11.57 8.76
C ARG A 398 -9.69 10.71 8.27
N LEU A 399 -8.78 10.31 9.17
CA LEU A 399 -7.61 9.53 8.82
C LEU A 399 -8.02 8.15 8.31
N LYS A 400 -7.67 7.85 7.06
CA LYS A 400 -8.04 6.61 6.37
C LYS A 400 -7.02 5.52 6.58
N GLY A 401 -5.76 5.87 6.50
CA GLY A 401 -4.67 4.94 6.75
C GLY A 401 -3.33 5.61 6.94
N ILE A 402 -2.39 4.80 7.39
CA ILE A 402 -0.99 5.14 7.59
C ILE A 402 -0.21 4.31 6.58
N ILE A 403 0.59 4.96 5.73
CA ILE A 403 1.37 4.37 4.66
C ILE A 403 2.82 4.32 5.09
N TRP A 404 3.46 3.17 4.91
CA TRP A 404 4.91 3.04 4.96
C TRP A 404 5.40 3.20 3.53
N ALA A 405 6.26 4.17 3.28
CA ALA A 405 6.84 4.46 1.98
C ALA A 405 8.36 4.29 2.06
N GLY A 406 8.80 3.07 2.35
CA GLY A 406 10.21 2.73 2.50
C GLY A 406 10.98 2.53 1.20
N SER A 407 10.28 2.51 0.06
CA SER A 407 10.88 2.39 -1.27
C SER A 407 11.57 3.69 -1.70
N PRO A 408 12.70 3.62 -2.43
CA PRO A 408 13.26 4.78 -3.13
C PRO A 408 12.43 5.18 -4.37
N PHE A 409 11.42 4.37 -4.72
CA PHE A 409 10.51 4.55 -5.86
C PHE A 409 9.07 4.82 -5.38
N LEU A 410 8.29 5.52 -6.20
CA LEU A 410 6.96 6.02 -5.83
C LEU A 410 5.77 5.21 -6.37
N ASN A 411 5.98 4.18 -7.20
CA ASN A 411 4.92 3.24 -7.59
C ASN A 411 4.25 2.60 -6.38
N GLY A 412 5.05 2.05 -5.47
CA GLY A 412 4.55 1.42 -4.24
C GLY A 412 3.68 2.40 -3.45
N LEU A 413 4.16 3.63 -3.25
CA LEU A 413 3.40 4.70 -2.60
C LEU A 413 2.04 4.96 -3.29
N ASN A 414 2.02 5.13 -4.61
CA ASN A 414 0.77 5.32 -5.34
C ASN A 414 -0.19 4.13 -5.18
N ALA A 415 0.34 2.90 -5.19
CA ALA A 415 -0.46 1.70 -4.98
C ALA A 415 -1.05 1.61 -3.57
N GLU A 416 -0.33 2.04 -2.53
CA GLU A 416 -0.88 2.05 -1.16
C GLU A 416 -2.13 2.94 -1.03
N PHE A 417 -2.22 4.05 -1.78
CA PHE A 417 -3.47 4.82 -1.88
C PHE A 417 -4.60 4.02 -2.53
N GLY A 418 -4.29 3.10 -3.45
CA GLY A 418 -5.25 2.13 -4.00
C GLY A 418 -5.73 1.09 -2.99
N HIS A 419 -4.89 0.72 -2.02
CA HIS A 419 -5.29 -0.21 -0.95
C HIS A 419 -6.25 0.43 0.07
N TRP A 420 -6.36 1.76 0.12
CA TRP A 420 -7.36 2.46 0.92
C TRP A 420 -8.79 2.06 0.54
N ILE A 421 -9.13 2.08 -0.75
CA ILE A 421 -10.49 1.81 -1.25
C ILE A 421 -10.89 0.34 -1.17
N GLY A 422 -10.03 -0.48 -0.54
CA GLY A 422 -10.37 -1.84 -0.14
C GLY A 422 -10.78 -2.71 -1.31
N ILE A 423 -9.80 -3.09 -2.13
CA ILE A 423 -9.98 -4.02 -3.25
C ILE A 423 -10.55 -5.36 -2.73
N GLY A 424 -11.87 -5.40 -2.60
CA GLY A 424 -12.72 -6.49 -2.12
C GLY A 424 -12.66 -6.79 -0.61
N PRO A 425 -13.79 -7.19 0.01
CA PRO A 425 -13.78 -8.04 1.20
C PRO A 425 -13.02 -9.35 0.90
N ARG A 426 -12.43 -9.97 1.92
CA ARG A 426 -11.70 -11.27 1.79
C ARG A 426 -12.50 -12.37 1.08
N ASN A 427 -13.84 -12.30 1.10
CA ASN A 427 -14.76 -13.29 0.53
C ASN A 427 -15.89 -12.61 -0.30
N GLY A 428 -15.66 -11.42 -0.86
CA GLY A 428 -16.71 -10.62 -1.48
C GLY A 428 -17.12 -11.11 -2.87
N ASP A 429 -18.41 -11.39 -3.03
CA ASP A 429 -19.07 -11.53 -4.33
C ASP A 429 -19.27 -10.15 -4.96
N PHE A 430 -18.43 -9.78 -5.93
CA PHE A 430 -18.50 -8.50 -6.63
C PHE A 430 -18.27 -8.66 -8.15
N PRO A 431 -19.25 -8.26 -8.99
CA PRO A 431 -20.57 -7.70 -8.65
C PRO A 431 -21.48 -8.65 -7.87
N ALA A 432 -22.55 -8.15 -7.22
CA ALA A 432 -23.37 -9.03 -6.36
C ALA A 432 -24.09 -10.10 -7.18
N GLY A 433 -24.13 -11.33 -6.63
CA GLY A 433 -24.75 -12.48 -7.28
C GLY A 433 -23.90 -13.06 -8.42
N SER A 434 -22.65 -12.61 -8.59
CA SER A 434 -21.75 -13.10 -9.64
C SER A 434 -21.01 -14.38 -9.25
N GLY A 435 -20.87 -14.65 -7.95
CA GLY A 435 -20.00 -15.69 -7.40
C GLY A 435 -18.49 -15.38 -7.53
N THR A 436 -18.13 -14.18 -7.96
CA THR A 436 -16.75 -13.79 -8.33
C THR A 436 -16.17 -12.78 -7.35
N SER A 437 -14.85 -12.85 -7.15
CA SER A 437 -14.08 -11.85 -6.42
C SER A 437 -13.08 -11.22 -7.37
N TRP A 438 -13.22 -9.92 -7.66
CA TRP A 438 -12.36 -9.19 -8.58
C TRP A 438 -10.93 -8.95 -8.06
N ASN A 439 -10.65 -9.28 -6.79
CA ASN A 439 -9.32 -9.21 -6.18
C ASN A 439 -8.59 -10.56 -6.30
N SER A 440 -7.27 -10.51 -6.24
CA SER A 440 -6.41 -11.68 -6.40
C SER A 440 -6.48 -12.59 -5.16
N LEU A 441 -5.81 -13.76 -5.21
CA LEU A 441 -5.68 -14.66 -4.07
C LEU A 441 -5.06 -13.99 -2.83
N ASP A 442 -4.22 -12.97 -3.03
CA ASP A 442 -3.62 -12.19 -1.94
C ASP A 442 -4.62 -11.26 -1.24
N ARG A 443 -5.81 -11.05 -1.85
CA ARG A 443 -6.89 -10.18 -1.37
C ARG A 443 -6.48 -8.71 -1.19
N LYS A 444 -5.34 -8.32 -1.76
CA LYS A 444 -4.79 -6.95 -1.74
C LYS A 444 -4.86 -6.30 -3.12
N ASN A 445 -4.55 -7.07 -4.17
CA ASN A 445 -4.42 -6.59 -5.55
C ASN A 445 -5.62 -7.00 -6.41
N LEU A 446 -5.77 -6.37 -7.58
CA LEU A 446 -6.75 -6.80 -8.59
C LEU A 446 -6.36 -8.17 -9.13
N ASN A 447 -7.36 -9.00 -9.42
CA ASN A 447 -7.15 -10.30 -10.05
C ASN A 447 -6.68 -10.09 -11.51
N GLY A 448 -5.69 -10.84 -11.98
CA GLY A 448 -5.20 -10.75 -13.35
C GLY A 448 -6.28 -10.97 -14.43
N ASN A 449 -7.38 -11.65 -14.09
CA ASN A 449 -8.52 -11.91 -15.00
C ASN A 449 -9.44 -10.69 -15.24
N THR A 450 -9.15 -9.53 -14.63
CA THR A 450 -9.93 -8.31 -14.84
C THR A 450 -9.30 -7.38 -15.88
N THR A 451 -10.13 -6.55 -16.50
CA THR A 451 -9.67 -5.45 -17.36
C THR A 451 -9.38 -4.15 -16.61
N ILE A 452 -9.73 -4.07 -15.32
CA ILE A 452 -9.51 -2.89 -14.47
C ILE A 452 -8.02 -2.73 -14.23
N LYS A 453 -7.53 -1.49 -14.28
CA LYS A 453 -6.14 -1.16 -13.98
C LYS A 453 -5.95 -0.05 -12.94
N GLY A 454 -4.82 -0.13 -12.26
CA GLY A 454 -4.29 0.84 -11.31
C GLY A 454 -2.77 0.73 -11.22
N PRO A 455 -2.11 1.64 -10.48
CA PRO A 455 -0.66 1.67 -10.34
C PRO A 455 -0.11 0.36 -9.78
N TYR A 456 1.03 -0.10 -10.28
CA TYR A 456 1.70 -1.30 -9.77
C TYR A 456 2.02 -1.17 -8.27
N PRO A 457 1.76 -2.19 -7.41
CA PRO A 457 1.30 -3.54 -7.76
C PRO A 457 -0.23 -3.78 -7.76
N ILE A 458 -1.08 -2.75 -7.66
CA ILE A 458 -2.55 -2.91 -7.68
C ILE A 458 -3.00 -3.75 -8.87
N THR A 459 -2.44 -3.49 -10.05
CA THR A 459 -2.54 -4.38 -11.21
C THR A 459 -1.30 -5.26 -11.30
N GLY A 460 -1.48 -6.54 -10.96
CA GLY A 460 -0.47 -7.58 -11.10
C GLY A 460 -0.55 -8.32 -12.42
N SER A 461 0.32 -9.32 -12.58
CA SER A 461 0.39 -10.17 -13.76
C SER A 461 -0.84 -11.07 -13.88
N LEU A 462 -1.25 -11.34 -15.11
CA LEU A 462 -2.17 -12.45 -15.40
C LEU A 462 -1.44 -13.76 -15.11
N TRP A 463 -2.07 -14.63 -14.33
CA TRP A 463 -1.55 -15.96 -14.03
C TRP A 463 -2.05 -16.99 -15.04
N ASP A 464 -1.24 -18.01 -15.29
CA ASP A 464 -1.59 -19.16 -16.11
C ASP A 464 -2.91 -19.77 -15.59
N PRO A 465 -3.98 -19.85 -16.40
CA PRO A 465 -5.27 -20.32 -15.91
C PRO A 465 -5.29 -21.78 -15.45
N GLU A 466 -4.34 -22.60 -15.90
CA GLU A 466 -4.23 -24.01 -15.49
C GLU A 466 -3.31 -24.18 -14.27
N ARG A 467 -2.19 -23.46 -14.24
CA ARG A 467 -1.17 -23.63 -13.18
C ARG A 467 -1.28 -22.64 -12.02
N GLY A 468 -1.86 -21.46 -12.25
CA GLY A 468 -1.94 -20.37 -11.29
C GLY A 468 -0.60 -19.70 -10.97
N ASP A 469 -0.58 -18.92 -9.89
CA ASP A 469 0.65 -18.36 -9.30
C ASP A 469 1.64 -19.49 -8.94
N PRO A 470 2.95 -19.37 -9.26
CA PRO A 470 3.67 -18.19 -9.79
C PRO A 470 3.92 -18.19 -11.30
N TYR A 471 3.14 -18.94 -12.08
CA TYR A 471 3.36 -19.06 -13.52
C TYR A 471 2.66 -17.92 -14.27
N SER A 472 3.35 -16.78 -14.47
CA SER A 472 2.74 -15.64 -15.18
C SER A 472 2.52 -15.93 -16.66
N VAL A 473 1.48 -15.34 -17.22
CA VAL A 473 1.27 -15.25 -18.66
C VAL A 473 2.14 -14.13 -19.19
N GLN A 474 2.89 -14.40 -20.27
CA GLN A 474 3.71 -13.41 -20.94
C GLN A 474 3.32 -13.26 -22.41
N VAL A 475 3.39 -12.02 -22.90
CA VAL A 475 3.27 -11.68 -24.31
C VAL A 475 4.58 -11.15 -24.85
N LEU A 476 4.87 -11.44 -26.10
CA LEU A 476 6.04 -10.91 -26.78
C LEU A 476 5.75 -9.49 -27.28
N SER A 477 6.50 -8.50 -26.79
CA SER A 477 6.44 -7.12 -27.26
C SER A 477 7.85 -6.59 -27.50
N ASN A 478 8.10 -5.95 -28.65
CA ASN A 478 9.42 -5.42 -29.01
C ASN A 478 10.57 -6.43 -28.85
N ASN A 479 10.35 -7.70 -29.23
CA ASN A 479 11.29 -8.82 -29.07
C ASN A 479 11.68 -9.16 -27.62
N LYS A 480 10.91 -8.68 -26.63
CA LYS A 480 11.08 -9.01 -25.21
C LYS A 480 9.78 -9.59 -24.66
N TRP A 481 9.90 -10.59 -23.79
CA TRP A 481 8.75 -11.11 -23.08
C TRP A 481 8.40 -10.19 -21.92
N HIS A 482 7.11 -9.88 -21.80
CA HIS A 482 6.55 -9.10 -20.71
C HIS A 482 5.40 -9.88 -20.13
N ASP A 483 5.22 -9.83 -18.80
CA ASP A 483 3.97 -10.28 -18.17
C ASP A 483 2.78 -9.64 -18.87
N ALA A 484 1.63 -10.31 -18.86
CA ALA A 484 0.46 -9.89 -19.62
C ALA A 484 -0.67 -9.41 -18.70
N ARG A 485 -1.56 -8.59 -19.27
CA ARG A 485 -2.87 -8.28 -18.69
C ARG A 485 -3.94 -8.30 -19.76
N ILE A 486 -5.21 -8.31 -19.34
CA ILE A 486 -6.36 -8.32 -20.22
C ILE A 486 -6.80 -6.88 -20.49
N LYS A 487 -7.13 -6.58 -21.75
CA LYS A 487 -7.74 -5.31 -22.17
C LYS A 487 -9.02 -5.60 -22.96
N SER A 488 -10.08 -4.85 -22.71
CA SER A 488 -11.29 -4.88 -23.55
C SER A 488 -11.06 -4.12 -24.86
N GLU A 489 -11.54 -4.67 -25.97
CA GLU A 489 -11.60 -4.03 -27.29
C GLU A 489 -13.04 -3.77 -27.75
N GLY A 490 -14.03 -4.00 -26.87
CA GLY A 490 -15.46 -3.88 -27.16
C GLY A 490 -16.27 -5.00 -26.52
N GLU A 491 -17.54 -5.13 -26.92
CA GLU A 491 -18.44 -6.14 -26.37
C GLU A 491 -17.88 -7.57 -26.56
N ASN A 492 -17.67 -8.28 -25.45
CA ASN A 492 -17.26 -9.69 -25.40
C ASN A 492 -15.96 -10.03 -26.14
N THR A 493 -15.14 -9.03 -26.45
CA THR A 493 -13.88 -9.20 -27.18
C THR A 493 -12.74 -8.54 -26.40
N PHE A 494 -11.71 -9.32 -26.10
CA PHE A 494 -10.59 -8.89 -25.28
C PHE A 494 -9.27 -9.25 -25.95
N LYS A 495 -8.18 -8.74 -25.41
CA LYS A 495 -6.84 -9.12 -25.84
C LYS A 495 -5.84 -9.13 -24.70
N LEU A 496 -4.80 -9.94 -24.85
CA LEU A 496 -3.61 -9.84 -24.02
C LEU A 496 -2.77 -8.65 -24.49
N VAL A 497 -2.43 -7.78 -23.56
CA VAL A 497 -1.47 -6.69 -23.78
C VAL A 497 -0.32 -6.83 -22.80
N PRO A 498 0.89 -6.35 -23.13
CA PRO A 498 1.99 -6.37 -22.17
C PRO A 498 1.61 -5.56 -20.93
N LEU A 499 1.82 -6.17 -19.77
CA LEU A 499 2.00 -5.51 -18.49
C LEU A 499 3.36 -4.78 -18.53
N ASN A 500 3.45 -3.78 -19.40
CA ASN A 500 4.63 -2.94 -19.49
C ASN A 500 4.65 -1.94 -18.34
N THR A 501 5.86 -1.56 -17.94
CA THR A 501 6.12 -0.47 -16.99
C THR A 501 5.78 0.91 -17.57
N ASP A 502 5.30 0.98 -18.82
CA ASP A 502 4.97 2.20 -19.58
C ASP A 502 3.67 2.91 -19.10
N HIS A 503 3.34 2.68 -17.83
CA HIS A 503 2.65 3.53 -16.87
C HIS A 503 1.16 3.24 -16.61
N TYR A 504 0.82 3.08 -15.31
CA TYR A 504 -0.51 2.74 -14.81
C TYR A 504 -1.12 3.90 -14.01
N GLN A 505 -2.20 4.46 -14.54
CA GLN A 505 -3.09 5.38 -13.83
C GLN A 505 -4.27 4.60 -13.24
N PHE A 506 -4.92 5.17 -12.23
CA PHE A 506 -6.18 4.63 -11.71
C PHE A 506 -7.30 4.77 -12.74
N ASP A 507 -8.01 3.69 -13.01
CA ASP A 507 -9.25 3.74 -13.78
C ASP A 507 -10.38 4.49 -13.05
N ASN A 508 -11.37 4.98 -13.81
CA ASN A 508 -12.45 5.82 -13.30
C ASN A 508 -13.26 5.16 -12.17
N ILE A 509 -13.46 3.85 -12.23
CA ILE A 509 -14.12 3.11 -11.15
C ILE A 509 -13.36 3.23 -9.82
N LEU A 510 -12.02 3.19 -9.85
CA LEU A 510 -11.17 3.36 -8.66
C LEU A 510 -11.13 4.83 -8.22
N LEU A 511 -11.07 5.78 -9.16
CA LEU A 511 -11.13 7.21 -8.86
C LEU A 511 -12.47 7.61 -8.22
N TYR A 512 -13.58 6.99 -8.61
CA TYR A 512 -14.89 7.16 -7.99
C TYR A 512 -14.90 6.65 -6.55
N MET A 513 -14.35 5.45 -6.33
CA MET A 513 -14.20 4.89 -4.98
C MET A 513 -13.37 5.83 -4.09
N MET A 514 -12.27 6.39 -4.61
CA MET A 514 -11.47 7.38 -3.89
C MET A 514 -12.23 8.70 -3.64
N GLY A 515 -13.26 9.00 -4.43
CA GLY A 515 -14.05 10.24 -4.37
C GLY A 515 -13.47 11.38 -5.17
N PHE A 516 -12.65 11.08 -6.16
CA PHE A 516 -12.00 12.08 -7.03
C PHE A 516 -12.85 12.44 -8.25
N ILE A 517 -13.81 11.59 -8.60
CA ILE A 517 -14.80 11.86 -9.66
C ILE A 517 -16.21 11.55 -9.18
N SER A 518 -17.20 12.11 -9.88
CA SER A 518 -18.60 11.83 -9.62
C SER A 518 -19.01 10.45 -10.17
N TYR A 519 -20.14 9.91 -9.68
CA TYR A 519 -20.73 8.71 -10.28
C TYR A 519 -21.05 8.90 -11.77
N GLU A 520 -21.49 10.10 -12.16
CA GLU A 520 -21.83 10.44 -13.55
C GLU A 520 -20.61 10.36 -14.48
N ASP A 521 -19.43 10.69 -13.99
CA ASP A 521 -18.18 10.53 -14.73
C ASP A 521 -17.70 9.07 -14.74
N ALA A 522 -17.97 8.33 -13.66
CA ALA A 522 -17.51 6.95 -13.50
C ALA A 522 -18.32 5.94 -14.33
N LYS A 523 -19.61 6.21 -14.54
CA LYS A 523 -20.52 5.31 -15.28
C LYS A 523 -20.28 5.27 -16.79
N THR A 524 -19.34 6.06 -17.31
CA THR A 524 -19.02 6.08 -18.74
C THR A 524 -18.21 4.86 -19.18
N ASP A 525 -17.56 4.18 -18.24
CA ASP A 525 -16.69 3.04 -18.50
C ASP A 525 -17.32 1.74 -18.04
N THR A 526 -17.09 0.69 -18.83
CA THR A 526 -17.49 -0.68 -18.55
C THR A 526 -16.25 -1.56 -18.48
N TYR A 527 -16.13 -2.32 -17.39
CA TYR A 527 -15.02 -3.24 -17.15
C TYR A 527 -15.52 -4.68 -17.11
N TYR A 528 -14.60 -5.63 -17.13
CA TYR A 528 -14.95 -7.04 -17.17
C TYR A 528 -14.03 -7.87 -16.28
N TYR A 529 -14.57 -8.98 -15.78
CA TYR A 529 -13.84 -10.12 -15.24
C TYR A 529 -14.12 -11.35 -16.07
N LEU A 530 -13.08 -12.07 -16.48
CA LEU A 530 -13.22 -13.29 -17.29
C LEU A 530 -13.19 -14.53 -16.38
N GLU A 531 -14.35 -15.15 -16.22
CA GLU A 531 -14.52 -16.39 -15.45
C GLU A 531 -14.12 -17.60 -16.30
N GLU A 532 -13.34 -18.51 -15.70
CA GLU A 532 -12.82 -19.73 -16.34
C GLU A 532 -12.12 -19.42 -17.68
N LEU A 533 -11.17 -18.47 -17.65
CA LEU A 533 -10.32 -18.11 -18.79
C LEU A 533 -9.47 -19.31 -19.24
N THR A 534 -9.29 -19.46 -20.54
CA THR A 534 -8.46 -20.46 -21.20
C THR A 534 -7.63 -19.79 -22.29
N LEU A 535 -6.35 -20.14 -22.34
CA LEU A 535 -5.38 -19.54 -23.26
C LEU A 535 -4.71 -20.64 -24.10
N SER A 536 -5.51 -21.41 -24.82
CA SER A 536 -5.07 -22.62 -25.56
C SER A 536 -4.07 -22.34 -26.68
N GLU A 537 -3.99 -21.10 -27.17
CA GLU A 537 -3.03 -20.71 -28.21
C GLU A 537 -1.64 -20.38 -27.66
N CYS A 538 -1.49 -20.30 -26.34
CA CYS A 538 -0.22 -20.02 -25.69
C CYS A 538 0.56 -21.31 -25.41
N THR A 539 1.89 -21.20 -25.35
CA THR A 539 2.79 -22.34 -25.13
C THR A 539 3.29 -22.38 -23.70
N THR A 540 3.14 -23.52 -23.02
CA THR A 540 3.66 -23.73 -21.66
C THR A 540 5.19 -23.70 -21.65
N GLY A 541 5.78 -22.69 -21.03
CA GLY A 541 7.20 -22.62 -20.68
C GLY A 541 7.47 -23.09 -19.25
N GLU A 542 8.76 -23.13 -18.87
CA GLU A 542 9.20 -23.60 -17.55
C GLU A 542 8.65 -22.73 -16.41
N GLN A 543 8.72 -21.40 -16.56
CA GLN A 543 8.27 -20.44 -15.54
C GLN A 543 7.06 -19.60 -15.98
N HIS A 544 6.69 -19.64 -17.26
CA HIS A 544 5.67 -18.75 -17.83
C HIS A 544 4.75 -19.48 -18.82
N LEU A 545 3.58 -18.91 -19.09
CA LEU A 545 2.75 -19.26 -20.24
C LEU A 545 3.01 -18.23 -21.35
N LEU A 546 3.51 -18.68 -22.50
CA LEU A 546 4.05 -17.81 -23.54
C LEU A 546 3.07 -17.62 -24.70
N CYS A 547 2.56 -16.40 -24.87
CA CYS A 547 1.62 -16.02 -25.92
C CYS A 547 2.35 -15.14 -26.97
N SER A 548 2.63 -15.69 -28.15
CA SER A 548 3.49 -15.04 -29.16
C SER A 548 2.85 -13.86 -29.91
N GLY A 549 1.54 -13.63 -29.78
CA GLY A 549 0.85 -12.47 -30.32
C GLY A 549 0.78 -11.33 -29.30
N GLN A 550 1.34 -10.16 -29.64
CA GLN A 550 1.28 -8.94 -28.80
C GLN A 550 -0.15 -8.42 -28.56
N ASP A 551 -1.13 -8.96 -29.29
CA ASP A 551 -2.56 -8.71 -29.18
C ASP A 551 -3.33 -10.04 -29.33
N THR A 552 -2.89 -11.11 -28.64
CA THR A 552 -3.62 -12.39 -28.67
C THR A 552 -5.08 -12.14 -28.30
N LEU A 553 -5.96 -12.37 -29.28
CA LEU A 553 -7.39 -12.15 -29.14
C LEU A 553 -7.94 -13.18 -28.15
N ILE A 554 -8.83 -12.70 -27.29
CA ILE A 554 -9.61 -13.51 -26.36
C ILE A 554 -11.08 -13.27 -26.73
N ASP A 555 -11.71 -14.27 -27.32
CA ASP A 555 -13.11 -14.24 -27.72
C ASP A 555 -13.97 -15.16 -26.84
N SER A 556 -15.26 -15.27 -27.16
CA SER A 556 -16.23 -16.07 -26.38
C SER A 556 -15.88 -17.56 -26.23
N GLY A 557 -14.96 -18.10 -27.03
CA GLY A 557 -14.45 -19.47 -26.87
C GLY A 557 -13.38 -19.59 -25.77
N ASN A 558 -12.77 -18.48 -25.36
CA ASN A 558 -11.67 -18.48 -24.40
C ASN A 558 -12.11 -18.35 -22.94
N TYR A 559 -13.36 -18.03 -22.66
CA TYR A 559 -13.85 -17.88 -21.29
C TYR A 559 -15.29 -18.39 -21.20
N LYS A 560 -15.70 -18.83 -20.01
CA LYS A 560 -17.08 -19.28 -19.81
C LYS A 560 -18.06 -18.12 -19.72
N LYS A 561 -17.66 -17.07 -19.01
CA LYS A 561 -18.49 -15.89 -18.78
C LYS A 561 -17.61 -14.64 -18.66
N ALA A 562 -17.99 -13.59 -19.40
CA ALA A 562 -17.52 -12.24 -19.15
C ALA A 562 -18.50 -11.59 -18.17
N ILE A 563 -18.04 -11.29 -16.96
CA ILE A 563 -18.82 -10.64 -15.92
C ILE A 563 -18.55 -9.14 -16.04
N GLU A 564 -19.58 -8.38 -16.41
CA GLU A 564 -19.51 -6.93 -16.49
C GLU A 564 -19.37 -6.30 -15.11
N ILE A 565 -18.56 -5.25 -14.99
CA ILE A 565 -18.31 -4.50 -13.76
C ILE A 565 -18.42 -3.00 -14.09
N THR A 566 -19.28 -2.31 -13.36
CA THR A 566 -19.59 -0.89 -13.55
C THR A 566 -19.59 -0.12 -12.23
N ALA A 567 -19.60 1.21 -12.31
CA ALA A 567 -19.85 2.05 -11.13
C ALA A 567 -21.28 1.85 -10.55
N GLU A 568 -22.24 1.38 -11.35
CA GLU A 568 -23.60 1.07 -10.87
C GLU A 568 -23.62 -0.16 -9.96
N ASP A 569 -22.74 -1.13 -10.19
CA ASP A 569 -22.57 -2.28 -9.29
C ASP A 569 -22.09 -1.85 -7.90
N ILE A 570 -21.20 -0.85 -7.84
CA ILE A 570 -20.77 -0.26 -6.56
C ILE A 570 -21.96 0.37 -5.84
N LEU A 571 -22.75 1.19 -6.56
CA LEU A 571 -23.91 1.87 -6.00
C LEU A 571 -24.97 0.87 -5.50
N THR A 572 -25.24 -0.17 -6.29
CA THR A 572 -26.24 -1.20 -5.99
C THR A 572 -25.83 -2.01 -4.75
N ASN A 573 -24.54 -2.32 -4.62
CA ASN A 573 -24.05 -3.19 -3.55
C ASN A 573 -23.73 -2.43 -2.25
N TYR A 574 -23.11 -1.26 -2.35
CA TYR A 574 -22.53 -0.52 -1.21
C TYR A 574 -23.22 0.82 -0.94
N GLY A 575 -24.17 1.21 -1.79
CA GLY A 575 -24.91 2.46 -1.69
C GLY A 575 -24.17 3.67 -2.26
N VAL A 576 -24.81 4.84 -2.17
CA VAL A 576 -24.24 6.10 -2.65
C VAL A 576 -23.05 6.48 -1.80
N ARG A 577 -22.03 7.07 -2.44
CA ARG A 577 -20.88 7.63 -1.74
C ARG A 577 -21.30 8.66 -0.69
N ASP A 578 -20.86 8.50 0.56
CA ASP A 578 -21.11 9.44 1.65
C ASP A 578 -19.77 9.76 2.38
N PRO A 579 -19.28 11.01 2.37
CA PRO A 579 -19.91 12.19 1.79
C PRO A 579 -20.07 12.07 0.27
N VAL A 580 -21.14 12.67 -0.25
CA VAL A 580 -21.35 12.78 -1.70
C VAL A 580 -20.14 13.49 -2.31
N TYR A 581 -19.77 13.10 -3.52
CA TYR A 581 -18.72 13.78 -4.29
C TYR A 581 -18.91 15.29 -4.24
N ALA A 582 -17.85 15.99 -3.81
CA ALA A 582 -17.77 17.43 -3.87
C ALA A 582 -16.36 17.81 -4.33
N PRO A 583 -16.17 18.93 -5.07
CA PRO A 583 -14.84 19.36 -5.47
C PRO A 583 -13.85 19.50 -4.30
N SER A 584 -14.31 19.74 -3.09
CA SER A 584 -13.47 19.78 -1.88
C SER A 584 -12.92 18.41 -1.44
N THR A 585 -13.51 17.28 -1.88
CA THR A 585 -13.05 15.93 -1.53
C THR A 585 -11.95 15.41 -2.45
N THR A 586 -11.58 16.17 -3.48
CA THR A 586 -10.51 15.78 -4.42
C THR A 586 -9.13 16.16 -3.94
N HIS A 587 -9.04 16.97 -2.88
CA HIS A 587 -7.79 17.33 -2.23
C HIS A 587 -7.53 16.40 -1.04
N LEU A 588 -6.38 15.73 -1.04
CA LEU A 588 -5.90 14.96 0.10
C LEU A 588 -4.88 15.75 0.91
N ASN A 589 -5.11 15.87 2.21
CA ASN A 589 -4.08 16.25 3.15
C ASN A 589 -3.36 14.99 3.62
N ALA A 590 -2.19 14.73 3.05
CA ALA A 590 -1.43 13.50 3.27
C ALA A 590 0.03 13.81 3.61
N PRO A 591 0.34 14.24 4.85
CA PRO A 591 1.69 14.58 5.23
C PRO A 591 2.70 13.46 4.98
N SER A 592 3.78 13.81 4.27
CA SER A 592 4.96 12.97 4.07
C SER A 592 5.95 13.23 5.19
N VAL A 593 6.00 12.33 6.16
CA VAL A 593 6.76 12.45 7.41
C VAL A 593 8.05 11.65 7.30
N ILE A 594 9.14 12.37 7.08
CA ILE A 594 10.48 11.82 6.97
C ILE A 594 10.99 11.52 8.39
N LEU A 595 11.26 10.26 8.66
CA LEU A 595 11.71 9.77 9.95
C LEU A 595 13.23 9.79 10.00
N THR A 596 13.78 10.53 10.97
CA THR A 596 15.22 10.74 11.11
C THR A 596 15.67 10.42 12.54
N GLU A 597 16.88 9.90 12.70
CA GLU A 597 17.43 9.65 14.04
C GLU A 597 17.70 10.95 14.77
N LYS A 598 18.32 11.89 14.06
CA LYS A 598 18.72 13.22 14.52
C LYS A 598 18.08 14.25 13.62
N ALA A 599 18.14 15.51 14.03
CA ALA A 599 17.58 16.59 13.24
C ALA A 599 18.22 16.62 11.82
N PRO A 600 17.41 16.73 10.75
CA PRO A 600 17.85 16.49 9.37
C PRO A 600 18.82 17.57 8.88
N SER A 601 19.81 17.18 8.08
CA SER A 601 20.66 18.15 7.37
C SER A 601 19.86 18.97 6.36
N ASP A 602 20.40 20.13 5.99
CA ASP A 602 19.79 21.02 5.01
C ASP A 602 19.69 20.35 3.61
N ALA A 603 20.67 19.51 3.25
CA ALA A 603 20.61 18.69 2.03
C ALA A 603 19.46 17.67 2.07
N THR A 604 19.22 17.04 3.23
CA THR A 604 18.09 16.12 3.43
C THR A 604 16.76 16.87 3.29
N ILE A 605 16.66 18.06 3.87
CA ILE A 605 15.46 18.90 3.76
C ILE A 605 15.19 19.27 2.31
N ALA A 606 16.21 19.77 1.60
CA ALA A 606 16.08 20.16 0.19
C ALA A 606 15.72 18.98 -0.72
N TRP A 607 16.35 17.82 -0.52
CA TRP A 607 16.04 16.60 -1.27
C TRP A 607 14.57 16.20 -1.16
N TYR A 608 14.05 16.09 0.06
CA TYR A 608 12.67 15.65 0.27
C TYR A 608 11.64 16.72 -0.09
N ASP A 609 11.97 18.01 0.04
CA ASP A 609 11.10 19.09 -0.44
C ASP A 609 10.97 19.03 -1.96
N LEU A 610 12.08 18.89 -2.71
CA LEU A 610 12.07 18.71 -4.17
C LEU A 610 11.30 17.46 -4.60
N MET A 611 11.58 16.32 -3.96
CA MET A 611 10.97 15.04 -4.33
C MET A 611 9.45 15.05 -4.14
N PHE A 612 8.96 15.58 -3.02
CA PHE A 612 7.52 15.63 -2.74
C PHE A 612 6.83 16.83 -3.41
N GLU A 613 7.52 17.94 -3.70
CA GLU A 613 7.01 18.95 -4.63
C GLU A 613 6.75 18.30 -5.99
N TRP A 614 7.81 17.72 -6.56
CA TRP A 614 7.76 17.03 -7.84
C TRP A 614 6.64 15.98 -7.90
N TRP A 615 6.58 15.07 -6.92
CA TRP A 615 5.57 14.03 -6.89
C TRP A 615 4.14 14.57 -6.74
N SER A 616 3.94 15.62 -5.94
CA SER A 616 2.61 16.15 -5.64
C SER A 616 2.06 17.13 -6.69
N THR A 617 2.92 17.78 -7.48
CA THR A 617 2.51 18.87 -8.39
C THR A 617 2.73 18.60 -9.87
N GLU A 618 3.75 17.83 -10.23
CA GLU A 618 4.03 17.59 -11.65
C GLU A 618 3.03 16.61 -12.26
N THR A 619 2.89 16.65 -13.59
CA THR A 619 1.94 15.78 -14.33
C THR A 619 2.66 14.71 -15.15
N GLN A 620 3.84 14.30 -14.70
CA GLN A 620 4.73 13.43 -15.46
C GLN A 620 4.83 12.01 -14.90
N TYR A 621 5.32 11.11 -15.74
CA TYR A 621 5.89 9.83 -15.32
C TYR A 621 7.41 9.95 -15.26
N SER A 622 8.04 9.21 -14.34
CA SER A 622 9.49 8.98 -14.34
C SER A 622 9.80 7.51 -14.09
N GLU A 623 10.53 6.89 -15.03
CA GLU A 623 11.02 5.51 -14.88
C GLU A 623 12.00 5.41 -13.72
N LYS A 624 12.85 6.44 -13.57
CA LYS A 624 13.86 6.54 -12.52
C LYS A 624 13.26 6.52 -11.11
N TYR A 625 12.13 7.19 -10.92
CA TYR A 625 11.40 7.20 -9.65
C TYR A 625 10.29 6.15 -9.61
N GLY A 626 10.32 5.22 -10.57
CA GLY A 626 9.45 4.08 -10.65
C GLY A 626 7.97 4.42 -10.75
N GLY A 627 7.56 5.53 -11.38
CA GLY A 627 6.12 5.76 -11.53
C GLY A 627 5.65 7.14 -11.94
N HIS A 628 4.32 7.22 -11.97
CA HIS A 628 3.58 8.46 -12.10
C HIS A 628 3.70 9.32 -10.84
N THR A 629 3.75 10.62 -11.05
CA THR A 629 3.42 11.64 -10.03
C THR A 629 1.94 11.54 -9.61
N TRP A 630 1.55 12.11 -8.47
CA TRP A 630 0.18 12.05 -7.97
C TRP A 630 -0.86 12.64 -8.95
N PRO A 631 -0.67 13.85 -9.51
CA PRO A 631 -1.57 14.35 -10.55
C PRO A 631 -1.60 13.43 -11.77
N SER A 632 -0.47 12.84 -12.16
CA SER A 632 -0.42 11.92 -13.30
C SER A 632 -1.17 10.62 -13.01
N VAL A 633 -0.97 9.97 -11.86
CA VAL A 633 -1.61 8.67 -11.52
C VAL A 633 -3.11 8.80 -11.33
N THR A 634 -3.58 9.98 -10.91
CA THR A 634 -5.00 10.29 -10.72
C THR A 634 -5.64 10.99 -11.93
N GLN A 635 -4.95 11.07 -13.06
CA GLN A 635 -5.42 11.72 -14.29
C GLN A 635 -5.85 13.20 -14.09
N GLY A 636 -5.19 13.90 -13.17
CA GLY A 636 -5.48 15.28 -12.81
C GLY A 636 -6.78 15.47 -12.01
N LYS A 637 -7.40 14.39 -11.53
CA LYS A 637 -8.66 14.43 -10.79
C LYS A 637 -8.48 14.68 -9.29
N SER A 638 -7.25 14.57 -8.79
CA SER A 638 -6.92 14.79 -7.39
C SER A 638 -5.71 15.71 -7.23
N THR A 639 -5.65 16.40 -6.10
CA THR A 639 -4.47 17.12 -5.63
C THR A 639 -4.11 16.63 -4.23
N ILE A 640 -2.86 16.85 -3.84
CA ILE A 640 -2.36 16.37 -2.54
C ILE A 640 -1.46 17.42 -1.90
N ALA A 641 -1.52 17.53 -0.57
CA ALA A 641 -0.59 18.29 0.24
C ALA A 641 0.21 17.33 1.12
N THR A 642 1.54 17.47 1.08
CA THR A 642 2.49 16.56 1.74
C THR A 642 3.30 17.24 2.85
N GLY A 643 3.22 18.56 2.97
CA GLY A 643 3.78 19.36 4.06
C GLY A 643 2.72 20.27 4.70
N TYR A 644 3.15 21.09 5.65
CA TYR A 644 2.31 22.05 6.35
C TYR A 644 2.20 23.36 5.56
N ARG A 645 1.00 23.95 5.52
CA ARG A 645 0.71 25.22 4.84
C ARG A 645 -0.07 26.17 5.73
#